data_AF-I8YUU6-F1
#
_entry.id   AF-I8YUU6-F1
#
_cell.length_a   1.000
_cell.length_b   1.000
_cell.length_c   1.000
_cell.angle_alpha   90.00
_cell.angle_beta   90.00
_cell.angle_gamma   90.00
#
_symmetry.space_group_name_H-M   'P 1'
#
loop_
_entity.id
_entity.type
_entity.pdbx_description
1 polymer ?
#
loop_
_entity_poly.entity_id
_entity_poly.type
_entity_poly.pdbx_seq_one_letter_code
_entity_poly.pdbx_strand_id
1 'polypeptide(L)'
;MKRNLLLLSGIAVLSLSANAQELKEDYMVWPNSGGLPGYVTEWTPGTPLFEDENFYISRVKPKERFRNAATQINETLNEANDKKLVFWVPVGNAAGGSPNARPNGVFDGEVFSTWSYVTHYGDWTSPHGWVPGGFADVAHKNGVGVSGVASIPNASINANDGAWGQALHEQVALDNEKLAKFLHYHGVDGLGYNAEFYGMSADLPALRTQHEFIHKYLVEQGNNLAENFWYDGTNDNGGISFDGGIGSHNKETFGNGEHIRTSLFFNYNWHRSNVLNSLSNLQNVAPGRNPLDIYAGFNMQGGDPSTWTTLADYPMSIGLWGAHERNMLWAGRAKQGSSDIAKQTTYQNVLEMFFTNGNRNPAKSIDIYNAGSHFPDEKWFGMSAYMSARSSLSWDLSEEPFITFFNLGNGRFFNWKGKRQNNNEWYNIGVQDYLPTWRYWFASSFMGKKATDVLPNGLDAQFTWDDAYVGGSCLRIFGTTADEYLHLFKTDFALKTNDVITVRYKLVKGKSDINLILSAKGNETVILRESNLKVVTTSEVADDEVWIEKTFKVSGLLTTLSNKEIAMIGLHFMNAQDLDLYLGEFSITRGTTSTPSAPEITVAKTLGNHYKGVDAKVIFNMPNNKEAGTPVYNLDVNASMFKLYAQQEGGDPIFMGITTSWAGMYYSIPVDADKAQRIRLGVAAVSVDTNSDSDIKWSNYIDGFGDYFTINDVQIDKTTIKPEEDFEISYVDPRHNPAGWKLYNAEGEVVKEANNTVKFSVTEGIKEVGAYDLEITESDTTRRFNSYVQITSWGSGALPQIKTLTIDGETVQEGASPIKIEIGKELTLGYTGREADGAASRGVEIDEGWVGGKVAPLDIASYKSFSVSTWILFNSLPGSTAFFSIENRASTWPVNNWGWFWSNVDSKGKLDSYTFRSATAGGSDELKYTFPETVIVPNSWNHVALVFEYNENGQFRSKFYVNGTLQKSTWIFGRTSGTTEDWCSIRFALPSDYWFGFGGGRGEGATFNNGIIDELQIWDGAMTEADVQTSKAGLDANNLPANILAYWDFDTDANDSHYFTAKGTKTEAQACAFKIVAGVNEGSGTQTPQQPLYISGTPFIAGSAYKIETLPTWTAKRAVISEATGNATAGSAKLSYAKPDDRTVTLTLANTLGSDSKEYPVFTIYDPVGIEDTNATGELRTYTVEDILFVEFAEDGNYQVSVYTVSGMLAAQKTETLYAGQNMRITLGTNGIYLVKVIKDGKEVRTIKVLKK
;
A
#
# COMPACT_ATOMS: atom_id res chain seq x y z
N MET A 1 1.70 -6.71 27.95
CA MET A 1 2.68 -6.42 26.89
C MET A 1 2.50 -4.95 26.54
N LYS A 2 3.38 -4.05 27.01
CA LYS A 2 3.26 -2.62 26.74
C LYS A 2 3.71 -2.41 25.29
N ARG A 3 2.78 -2.09 24.38
CA ARG A 3 3.14 -1.62 23.03
C ARG A 3 3.95 -0.35 23.23
N ASN A 4 5.24 -0.38 22.86
CA ASN A 4 6.04 0.84 22.78
C ASN A 4 5.39 1.73 21.72
N LEU A 5 5.02 2.95 22.11
CA LEU A 5 4.54 4.00 21.22
C LEU A 5 5.65 4.30 20.19
N LEU A 6 5.50 3.77 18.98
CA LEU A 6 6.18 4.29 17.79
C LEU A 6 5.36 5.49 17.31
N LEU A 7 5.51 6.62 18.02
CA LEU A 7 5.11 7.92 17.48
C LEU A 7 6.14 8.27 16.39
N LEU A 8 5.70 8.28 15.14
CA LEU A 8 6.48 8.81 14.02
C LEU A 8 6.82 10.28 14.34
N SER A 9 8.11 10.57 14.43
CA SER A 9 8.67 11.90 14.67
C SER A 9 8.40 12.82 13.48
N GLY A 10 7.64 13.88 13.72
CA GLY A 10 7.39 14.97 12.80
C GLY A 10 6.37 15.93 13.42
N ILE A 11 6.63 17.24 13.33
CA ILE A 11 5.63 18.28 13.65
C ILE A 11 4.37 17.93 12.86
N ALA A 12 3.31 17.54 13.57
CA ALA A 12 2.05 17.12 12.96
C ALA A 12 1.35 18.35 12.38
N VAL A 13 1.68 18.69 11.13
CA VAL A 13 0.89 19.61 10.32
C VAL A 13 -0.42 18.89 9.97
N LEU A 14 -1.54 19.41 10.45
CA LEU A 14 -2.86 18.82 10.22
C LEU A 14 -3.33 19.17 8.81
N SER A 15 -3.30 18.23 7.86
CA SER A 15 -3.93 18.40 6.55
C SER A 15 -5.03 17.37 6.33
N LEU A 16 -6.20 17.82 5.88
CA LEU A 16 -7.21 16.96 5.28
C LEU A 16 -6.80 16.71 3.82
N SER A 17 -5.76 15.93 3.56
CA SER A 17 -5.25 15.81 2.18
C SER A 17 -6.19 15.01 1.28
N ALA A 18 -6.78 15.64 0.26
CA ALA A 18 -7.03 14.94 -0.99
C ALA A 18 -5.68 14.59 -1.65
N ASN A 19 -5.53 13.39 -2.22
CA ASN A 19 -4.31 13.01 -2.93
C ASN A 19 -4.19 13.81 -4.22
N ALA A 20 -3.52 14.97 -4.15
CA ALA A 20 -3.28 15.83 -5.32
C ALA A 20 -2.47 15.13 -6.44
N GLN A 21 -1.83 14.00 -6.12
CA GLN A 21 -0.99 13.19 -6.99
C GLN A 21 -1.69 11.85 -7.31
N GLU A 22 -2.55 11.82 -8.32
CA GLU A 22 -3.25 10.61 -8.76
C GLU A 22 -3.60 10.65 -10.26
N LEU A 23 -3.93 9.48 -10.83
CA LEU A 23 -4.43 9.36 -12.19
C LEU A 23 -5.81 10.03 -12.29
N LYS A 24 -5.93 11.06 -13.13
CA LYS A 24 -7.21 11.71 -13.44
C LYS A 24 -7.87 11.09 -14.67
N GLU A 25 -9.18 11.28 -14.80
CA GLU A 25 -10.00 10.68 -15.86
C GLU A 25 -9.50 11.01 -17.27
N ASP A 26 -8.98 12.23 -17.47
CA ASP A 26 -8.51 12.77 -18.76
C ASP A 26 -7.01 12.54 -19.03
N TYR A 27 -6.27 11.92 -18.10
CA TYR A 27 -4.82 11.72 -18.24
C TYR A 27 -4.48 10.61 -19.24
N MET A 28 -5.36 9.60 -19.34
CA MET A 28 -5.19 8.44 -20.22
C MET A 28 -6.54 7.94 -20.75
N VAL A 29 -6.66 7.84 -22.07
CA VAL A 29 -7.86 7.33 -22.75
C VAL A 29 -8.19 5.91 -22.31
N TRP A 30 -9.39 5.68 -21.75
CA TRP A 30 -9.92 4.35 -21.44
C TRP A 30 -10.78 3.83 -22.60
N PRO A 31 -10.47 2.68 -23.23
CA PRO A 31 -11.30 2.09 -24.27
C PRO A 31 -12.71 1.73 -23.74
N ASN A 32 -13.68 1.60 -24.64
CA ASN A 32 -15.04 1.17 -24.28
C ASN A 32 -15.35 -0.23 -24.85
N SER A 33 -16.09 -1.06 -24.11
CA SER A 33 -16.27 -2.47 -24.49
C SER A 33 -17.09 -2.67 -25.77
N GLY A 34 -18.10 -1.85 -26.02
CA GLY A 34 -18.94 -1.93 -27.23
C GLY A 34 -18.20 -1.51 -28.50
N GLY A 35 -17.07 -0.80 -28.36
CA GLY A 35 -16.29 -0.25 -29.47
C GLY A 35 -15.30 -1.21 -30.13
N LEU A 36 -15.15 -2.45 -29.64
CA LEU A 36 -14.19 -3.43 -30.18
C LEU A 36 -14.23 -3.54 -31.73
N PRO A 37 -15.41 -3.65 -32.39
CA PRO A 37 -15.46 -3.72 -33.84
C PRO A 37 -14.91 -2.48 -34.54
N GLY A 38 -15.17 -1.30 -33.98
CA GLY A 38 -14.61 -0.03 -34.47
C GLY A 38 -13.09 -0.01 -34.35
N TYR A 39 -12.56 -0.32 -33.17
CA TYR A 39 -11.11 -0.37 -32.94
C TYR A 39 -10.39 -1.33 -33.88
N VAL A 40 -10.91 -2.55 -34.06
CA VAL A 40 -10.31 -3.54 -34.97
C VAL A 40 -10.41 -3.11 -36.43
N THR A 41 -11.51 -2.46 -36.82
CA THR A 41 -11.68 -1.92 -38.18
C THR A 41 -10.67 -0.82 -38.49
N GLU A 42 -10.46 0.10 -37.55
CA GLU A 42 -9.53 1.23 -37.68
C GLU A 42 -8.06 0.81 -37.50
N TRP A 43 -7.81 -0.28 -36.76
CA TRP A 43 -6.47 -0.73 -36.44
C TRP A 43 -5.67 -1.02 -37.70
N THR A 44 -4.51 -0.38 -37.79
CA THR A 44 -3.55 -0.56 -38.86
C THR A 44 -2.20 -0.91 -38.23
N PRO A 45 -1.63 -2.08 -38.52
CA PRO A 45 -0.31 -2.50 -38.05
C PRO A 45 0.74 -1.37 -38.06
N GLY A 46 1.32 -1.08 -36.89
CA GLY A 46 2.39 -0.09 -36.73
C GLY A 46 1.95 1.38 -36.72
N THR A 47 0.64 1.67 -36.76
CA THR A 47 0.10 3.03 -36.60
C THR A 47 -0.71 3.08 -35.30
N PRO A 48 -0.44 4.04 -34.39
CA PRO A 48 -1.19 4.13 -33.15
C PRO A 48 -2.70 4.35 -33.38
N LEU A 49 -3.56 3.56 -32.74
CA LEU A 49 -5.02 3.76 -32.78
C LEU A 49 -5.45 5.07 -32.13
N PHE A 50 -4.81 5.41 -31.01
CA PHE A 50 -4.95 6.63 -30.25
C PHE A 50 -3.64 6.92 -29.51
N GLU A 51 -3.48 8.13 -28.98
CA GLU A 51 -2.22 8.58 -28.35
C GLU A 51 -1.72 7.58 -27.30
N ASP A 52 -2.62 7.11 -26.43
CA ASP A 52 -2.29 6.28 -25.26
C ASP A 52 -2.22 4.77 -25.53
N GLU A 53 -2.30 4.29 -26.78
CA GLU A 53 -2.37 2.84 -27.09
C GLU A 53 -1.21 2.04 -26.48
N ASN A 54 -0.01 2.64 -26.36
CA ASN A 54 1.15 1.97 -25.74
C ASN A 54 0.97 1.60 -24.26
N PHE A 55 0.00 2.20 -23.55
CA PHE A 55 -0.38 1.75 -22.19
C PHE A 55 -1.18 0.44 -22.20
N TYR A 56 -1.67 0.00 -23.37
CA TYR A 56 -2.54 -1.16 -23.57
C TYR A 56 -1.86 -2.28 -24.39
N ILE A 57 -0.55 -2.19 -24.60
CA ILE A 57 0.24 -3.21 -25.30
C ILE A 57 1.13 -3.93 -24.28
N SER A 58 0.95 -5.24 -24.15
CA SER A 58 1.90 -6.10 -23.43
C SER A 58 3.27 -6.09 -24.11
N ARG A 59 4.32 -5.83 -23.32
CA ARG A 59 5.74 -5.87 -23.72
C ARG A 59 6.49 -7.05 -23.13
N VAL A 60 5.81 -7.94 -22.40
CA VAL A 60 6.31 -9.24 -21.96
C VAL A 60 5.64 -10.36 -22.75
N LYS A 61 6.46 -11.31 -23.23
CA LYS A 61 5.98 -12.50 -23.93
C LYS A 61 5.31 -13.46 -22.94
N PRO A 62 4.14 -14.02 -23.26
CA PRO A 62 3.52 -15.11 -22.49
C PRO A 62 4.52 -16.24 -22.19
N LYS A 63 4.76 -16.53 -20.91
CA LYS A 63 5.63 -17.63 -20.50
C LYS A 63 4.84 -18.90 -20.26
N GLU A 64 5.39 -20.03 -20.69
CA GLU A 64 4.85 -21.34 -20.36
C GLU A 64 5.08 -21.68 -18.89
N ARG A 65 4.18 -22.50 -18.34
CA ARG A 65 4.32 -23.07 -17.00
C ARG A 65 4.73 -24.52 -17.09
N PHE A 66 5.47 -24.97 -16.09
CA PHE A 66 5.85 -26.37 -15.96
C PHE A 66 5.36 -26.96 -14.63
N ARG A 67 5.24 -28.30 -14.61
CA ARG A 67 4.92 -29.08 -13.42
C ARG A 67 6.16 -29.84 -12.95
N ASN A 68 6.48 -29.73 -11.67
CA ASN A 68 7.40 -30.64 -10.99
C ASN A 68 6.66 -31.35 -9.84
N ALA A 69 6.28 -32.61 -10.06
CA ALA A 69 5.53 -33.42 -9.09
C ALA A 69 6.31 -33.69 -7.80
N ALA A 70 7.64 -33.83 -7.85
CA ALA A 70 8.46 -34.11 -6.66
C ALA A 70 8.45 -32.95 -5.65
N THR A 71 8.23 -31.72 -6.13
CA THR A 71 8.09 -30.51 -5.30
C THR A 71 6.66 -30.17 -4.91
N GLN A 72 5.67 -31.01 -5.25
CA GLN A 72 4.30 -30.80 -4.81
C GLN A 72 4.13 -31.18 -3.34
N ILE A 73 3.45 -30.32 -2.59
CA ILE A 73 3.12 -30.55 -1.17
C ILE A 73 1.91 -31.46 -1.07
N ASN A 74 0.84 -31.13 -1.81
CA ASN A 74 -0.25 -32.06 -2.02
C ASN A 74 0.12 -33.04 -3.14
N GLU A 75 0.61 -34.22 -2.74
CA GLU A 75 1.08 -35.27 -3.65
C GLU A 75 -0.06 -36.02 -4.37
N THR A 76 -1.33 -35.78 -3.99
CA THR A 76 -2.48 -36.41 -4.68
C THR A 76 -2.83 -35.70 -6.00
N LEU A 77 -2.28 -34.50 -6.22
CA LEU A 77 -2.51 -33.73 -7.43
C LEU A 77 -1.68 -34.26 -8.60
N ASN A 78 -2.31 -34.43 -9.76
CA ASN A 78 -1.76 -34.89 -11.02
C ASN A 78 -2.47 -34.19 -12.18
N GLU A 79 -2.03 -34.45 -13.42
CA GLU A 79 -2.54 -33.76 -14.61
C GLU A 79 -4.07 -33.85 -14.78
N ALA A 80 -4.71 -34.92 -14.30
CA ALA A 80 -6.15 -35.11 -14.44
C ALA A 80 -6.99 -34.37 -13.37
N ASN A 81 -6.38 -33.92 -12.27
CA ASN A 81 -7.10 -33.29 -11.15
C ASN A 81 -6.47 -31.99 -10.62
N ASP A 82 -5.36 -31.53 -11.20
CA ASP A 82 -4.73 -30.24 -10.88
C ASP A 82 -5.57 -29.08 -11.48
N LYS A 83 -6.58 -28.64 -10.72
CA LYS A 83 -7.64 -27.74 -11.19
C LYS A 83 -7.08 -26.42 -11.70
N LYS A 84 -7.71 -25.87 -12.75
CA LYS A 84 -7.47 -24.50 -13.23
C LYS A 84 -8.28 -23.51 -12.39
N LEU A 85 -7.90 -22.24 -12.46
CA LEU A 85 -8.62 -21.16 -11.78
C LEU A 85 -8.71 -19.93 -12.69
N VAL A 86 -9.94 -19.57 -13.05
CA VAL A 86 -10.23 -18.25 -13.61
C VAL A 86 -10.66 -17.32 -12.48
N PHE A 87 -9.86 -16.29 -12.23
CA PHE A 87 -10.20 -15.23 -11.30
C PHE A 87 -10.91 -14.13 -12.09
N TRP A 88 -12.23 -14.16 -12.10
CA TRP A 88 -13.07 -13.33 -12.97
C TRP A 88 -13.65 -12.15 -12.20
N VAL A 89 -12.78 -11.18 -11.88
CA VAL A 89 -13.08 -10.05 -10.98
C VAL A 89 -12.46 -8.75 -11.50
N PRO A 90 -12.96 -7.58 -11.08
CA PRO A 90 -12.30 -6.29 -11.34
C PRO A 90 -10.87 -6.24 -10.78
N VAL A 91 -10.01 -5.35 -11.30
CA VAL A 91 -8.76 -5.00 -10.60
C VAL A 91 -9.01 -3.77 -9.72
N GLY A 92 -8.96 -3.98 -8.41
CA GLY A 92 -9.20 -3.00 -7.39
C GLY A 92 -10.68 -2.73 -7.18
N ASN A 93 -11.06 -1.46 -7.32
CA ASN A 93 -12.44 -1.00 -7.22
C ASN A 93 -12.74 -0.12 -8.43
N ALA A 94 -13.48 -0.55 -9.43
CA ALA A 94 -13.78 0.24 -10.63
C ALA A 94 -14.66 1.48 -10.37
N ALA A 95 -15.39 1.55 -9.25
CA ALA A 95 -16.17 2.73 -8.89
C ALA A 95 -15.26 3.93 -8.51
N GLY A 96 -15.65 5.14 -8.94
CA GLY A 96 -15.00 6.39 -8.53
C GLY A 96 -13.68 6.72 -9.24
N GLY A 97 -13.52 6.30 -10.50
CA GLY A 97 -12.37 6.70 -11.34
C GLY A 97 -11.11 5.84 -11.18
N SER A 98 -11.19 4.70 -10.49
CA SER A 98 -10.04 3.83 -10.24
C SER A 98 -9.19 3.52 -11.46
N PRO A 99 -7.87 3.39 -11.26
CA PRO A 99 -6.95 3.17 -12.35
C PRO A 99 -7.18 1.84 -13.08
N ASN A 100 -7.88 0.85 -12.51
CA ASN A 100 -8.03 -0.50 -13.09
C ASN A 100 -6.70 -1.03 -13.66
N ALA A 101 -5.72 -1.24 -12.78
CA ALA A 101 -4.33 -1.61 -13.07
C ALA A 101 -3.44 -0.60 -13.83
N ARG A 102 -3.95 0.56 -14.26
CA ARG A 102 -3.14 1.64 -14.88
C ARG A 102 -2.14 2.28 -13.89
N PRO A 103 -0.98 2.79 -14.34
CA PRO A 103 -0.02 3.47 -13.47
C PRO A 103 -0.62 4.68 -12.74
N ASN A 104 -0.36 4.79 -11.43
CA ASN A 104 -0.96 5.82 -10.56
C ASN A 104 0.10 6.41 -9.60
N GLY A 105 -0.15 7.62 -9.10
CA GLY A 105 0.65 8.32 -8.09
C GLY A 105 0.28 7.99 -6.64
N VAL A 106 -0.58 6.99 -6.43
CA VAL A 106 -1.11 6.57 -5.12
C VAL A 106 -0.60 5.18 -4.75
N PHE A 107 -0.17 5.01 -3.50
CA PHE A 107 0.41 3.76 -3.01
C PHE A 107 -0.61 2.60 -2.92
N ASP A 108 -1.85 2.87 -2.49
CA ASP A 108 -2.92 1.87 -2.27
C ASP A 108 -3.57 1.37 -3.58
N GLY A 109 -2.76 0.93 -4.54
CA GLY A 109 -3.18 0.20 -5.73
C GLY A 109 -3.16 -1.32 -5.54
N GLU A 110 -3.96 -2.06 -6.31
CA GLU A 110 -4.05 -3.52 -6.16
C GLU A 110 -2.79 -4.23 -6.68
N VAL A 111 -1.99 -4.77 -5.77
CA VAL A 111 -0.78 -5.55 -6.08
C VAL A 111 -0.99 -7.05 -5.87
N PHE A 112 -1.79 -7.66 -6.76
CA PHE A 112 -1.99 -9.11 -6.77
C PHE A 112 -0.66 -9.86 -6.95
N SER A 113 -0.43 -10.91 -6.15
CA SER A 113 0.93 -11.44 -5.93
C SER A 113 1.00 -12.96 -5.72
N THR A 114 -0.13 -13.69 -5.86
CA THR A 114 -0.23 -15.15 -5.73
C THR A 114 -0.52 -15.82 -7.08
N TRP A 115 0.12 -15.30 -8.14
CA TRP A 115 -0.03 -15.76 -9.52
C TRP A 115 0.15 -17.27 -9.70
N SER A 116 0.96 -17.93 -8.85
CA SER A 116 1.22 -19.37 -8.91
C SER A 116 -0.05 -20.24 -8.84
N TYR A 117 -1.17 -19.71 -8.36
CA TYR A 117 -2.45 -20.42 -8.25
C TYR A 117 -3.52 -19.94 -9.25
N VAL A 118 -3.30 -18.87 -10.00
CA VAL A 118 -4.26 -18.38 -11.02
C VAL A 118 -3.82 -18.88 -12.38
N THR A 119 -4.72 -19.44 -13.19
CA THR A 119 -4.41 -19.81 -14.59
C THR A 119 -4.85 -18.73 -15.57
N HIS A 120 -5.96 -18.05 -15.28
CA HIS A 120 -6.45 -16.92 -16.06
C HIS A 120 -7.00 -15.83 -15.14
N TYR A 121 -6.70 -14.57 -15.42
CA TYR A 121 -7.31 -13.42 -14.76
C TYR A 121 -8.22 -12.71 -15.77
N GLY A 122 -9.53 -12.84 -15.58
CA GLY A 122 -10.52 -12.10 -16.36
C GLY A 122 -10.81 -10.79 -15.65
N ASP A 123 -10.27 -9.67 -16.13
CA ASP A 123 -10.58 -8.37 -15.54
C ASP A 123 -11.99 -7.96 -15.95
N TRP A 124 -12.93 -8.17 -15.02
CA TRP A 124 -14.36 -7.93 -15.21
C TRP A 124 -14.69 -6.51 -15.68
N THR A 125 -13.84 -5.55 -15.34
CA THR A 125 -14.03 -4.13 -15.63
C THR A 125 -13.15 -3.62 -16.77
N SER A 126 -12.23 -4.45 -17.27
CA SER A 126 -11.49 -4.13 -18.49
C SER A 126 -12.39 -4.28 -19.72
N PRO A 127 -12.29 -3.36 -20.71
CA PRO A 127 -13.11 -3.40 -21.90
C PRO A 127 -12.92 -4.69 -22.68
N HIS A 128 -13.99 -5.14 -23.35
CA HIS A 128 -13.93 -6.32 -24.20
C HIS A 128 -12.84 -6.17 -25.27
N GLY A 129 -11.93 -7.14 -25.36
CA GLY A 129 -10.77 -7.11 -26.26
C GLY A 129 -9.59 -6.25 -25.81
N TRP A 130 -9.61 -5.71 -24.59
CA TRP A 130 -8.52 -4.90 -24.02
C TRP A 130 -8.15 -5.35 -22.61
N VAL A 131 -6.87 -5.16 -22.26
CA VAL A 131 -6.33 -5.22 -20.90
C VAL A 131 -5.21 -4.17 -20.82
N PRO A 132 -5.03 -3.45 -19.69
CA PRO A 132 -3.85 -2.61 -19.50
C PRO A 132 -2.56 -3.42 -19.73
N GLY A 133 -1.66 -2.91 -20.56
CA GLY A 133 -0.45 -3.63 -21.00
C GLY A 133 0.47 -4.00 -19.84
N GLY A 134 0.60 -3.12 -18.84
CA GLY A 134 1.35 -3.42 -17.62
C GLY A 134 0.73 -4.55 -16.78
N PHE A 135 -0.59 -4.73 -16.81
CA PHE A 135 -1.24 -5.86 -16.13
C PHE A 135 -1.03 -7.17 -16.89
N ALA A 136 -1.15 -7.12 -18.23
CA ALA A 136 -0.79 -8.24 -19.09
C ALA A 136 0.69 -8.64 -18.91
N ASP A 137 1.60 -7.67 -18.78
CA ASP A 137 3.04 -7.91 -18.57
C ASP A 137 3.31 -8.79 -17.34
N VAL A 138 2.72 -8.44 -16.19
CA VAL A 138 2.90 -9.20 -14.95
C VAL A 138 2.25 -10.59 -15.02
N ALA A 139 1.10 -10.71 -15.68
CA ALA A 139 0.40 -11.98 -15.84
C ALA A 139 1.17 -12.93 -16.77
N HIS A 140 1.55 -12.46 -17.97
CA HIS A 140 2.35 -13.19 -18.96
C HIS A 140 3.70 -13.65 -18.40
N LYS A 141 4.38 -12.79 -17.64
CA LYS A 141 5.62 -13.13 -16.93
C LYS A 141 5.44 -14.36 -16.03
N ASN A 142 4.30 -14.46 -15.37
CA ASN A 142 3.93 -15.58 -14.48
C ASN A 142 3.18 -16.72 -15.19
N GLY A 143 3.02 -16.66 -16.51
CA GLY A 143 2.27 -17.64 -17.30
C GLY A 143 0.79 -17.71 -16.97
N VAL A 144 0.16 -16.55 -16.74
CA VAL A 144 -1.28 -16.39 -16.49
C VAL A 144 -1.92 -15.69 -17.66
N GLY A 145 -2.99 -16.26 -18.21
CA GLY A 145 -3.75 -15.62 -19.28
C GLY A 145 -4.56 -14.43 -18.76
N VAL A 146 -4.80 -13.43 -19.60
CA VAL A 146 -5.60 -12.25 -19.28
C VAL A 146 -6.62 -11.92 -20.37
N SER A 147 -7.79 -11.47 -19.95
CA SER A 147 -8.81 -10.95 -20.86
C SER A 147 -9.71 -9.90 -20.21
N GLY A 148 -10.21 -8.98 -21.03
CA GLY A 148 -11.35 -8.13 -20.69
C GLY A 148 -12.68 -8.85 -20.95
N VAL A 149 -13.79 -8.25 -20.49
CA VAL A 149 -15.07 -8.94 -20.39
C VAL A 149 -16.20 -8.18 -21.07
N ALA A 150 -16.91 -8.85 -21.97
CA ALA A 150 -18.21 -8.39 -22.45
C ALA A 150 -19.26 -8.57 -21.34
N SER A 151 -19.50 -7.50 -20.58
CA SER A 151 -20.53 -7.42 -19.54
C SER A 151 -21.94 -7.26 -20.14
N ILE A 152 -22.38 -8.27 -20.89
CA ILE A 152 -23.70 -8.28 -21.54
C ILE A 152 -24.76 -8.48 -20.45
N PRO A 153 -25.80 -7.63 -20.38
CA PRO A 153 -26.83 -7.73 -19.35
C PRO A 153 -27.77 -8.91 -19.63
N ASN A 154 -28.45 -9.37 -18.57
CA ASN A 154 -29.54 -10.33 -18.70
C ASN A 154 -30.77 -9.70 -19.36
N ALA A 155 -30.79 -9.70 -20.69
CA ALA A 155 -31.79 -9.01 -21.50
C ALA A 155 -31.98 -9.70 -22.86
N SER A 156 -33.11 -9.41 -23.52
CA SER A 156 -33.26 -9.71 -24.94
C SER A 156 -32.51 -8.68 -25.76
N ILE A 157 -31.61 -9.14 -26.61
CA ILE A 157 -30.80 -8.31 -27.51
C ILE A 157 -31.02 -8.74 -28.96
N ASN A 158 -30.81 -7.81 -29.88
CA ASN A 158 -30.84 -8.08 -31.32
C ASN A 158 -29.86 -7.16 -32.05
N ALA A 159 -29.52 -7.51 -33.29
CA ALA A 159 -28.52 -6.80 -34.09
C ALA A 159 -28.76 -5.27 -34.26
N ASN A 160 -29.96 -4.76 -33.98
CA ASN A 160 -30.32 -3.35 -34.16
C ASN A 160 -30.63 -2.61 -32.84
N ASP A 161 -30.34 -3.18 -31.67
CA ASP A 161 -30.76 -2.61 -30.38
C ASP A 161 -29.92 -1.43 -29.87
N GLY A 162 -28.87 -1.01 -30.60
CA GLY A 162 -28.01 0.11 -30.24
C GLY A 162 -27.13 -0.12 -29.00
N ALA A 163 -27.11 -1.34 -28.47
CA ALA A 163 -26.34 -1.75 -27.30
C ALA A 163 -25.46 -2.96 -27.66
N TRP A 164 -25.42 -3.98 -26.80
CA TRP A 164 -24.59 -5.18 -26.99
C TRP A 164 -24.98 -6.01 -28.22
N GLY A 165 -26.25 -6.01 -28.64
CA GLY A 165 -26.69 -6.76 -29.81
C GLY A 165 -26.04 -6.24 -31.10
N GLN A 166 -25.99 -4.92 -31.27
CA GLN A 166 -25.28 -4.30 -32.39
C GLN A 166 -23.76 -4.54 -32.33
N ALA A 167 -23.14 -4.34 -31.16
CA ALA A 167 -21.69 -4.55 -31.01
C ALA A 167 -21.27 -5.98 -31.36
N LEU A 168 -22.05 -6.99 -30.94
CA LEU A 168 -21.80 -8.39 -31.30
C LEU A 168 -22.03 -8.67 -32.79
N HIS A 169 -23.09 -8.10 -33.38
CA HIS A 169 -23.36 -8.24 -34.81
C HIS A 169 -22.21 -7.68 -35.66
N GLU A 170 -21.71 -6.50 -35.28
CA GLU A 170 -20.55 -5.88 -35.94
C GLU A 170 -19.27 -6.68 -35.69
N GLN A 171 -19.09 -7.25 -34.48
CA GLN A 171 -17.93 -8.09 -34.15
C GLN A 171 -17.85 -9.33 -35.04
N VAL A 172 -18.97 -10.04 -35.23
CA VAL A 172 -18.98 -11.27 -36.05
C VAL A 172 -18.81 -10.99 -37.54
N ALA A 173 -19.01 -9.73 -37.97
CA ALA A 173 -18.76 -9.28 -39.34
C ALA A 173 -17.30 -8.89 -39.61
N LEU A 174 -16.45 -8.82 -38.57
CA LEU A 174 -15.02 -8.54 -38.71
C LEU A 174 -14.29 -9.67 -39.43
N ASP A 175 -13.16 -9.31 -40.05
CA ASP A 175 -12.18 -10.30 -40.47
C ASP A 175 -11.55 -10.99 -39.23
N ASN A 176 -11.73 -12.31 -39.14
CA ASN A 176 -11.28 -13.10 -37.98
C ASN A 176 -9.77 -13.04 -37.79
N GLU A 177 -9.00 -13.01 -38.88
CA GLU A 177 -7.54 -12.90 -38.82
C GLU A 177 -7.10 -11.54 -38.29
N LYS A 178 -7.75 -10.45 -38.71
CA LYS A 178 -7.50 -9.11 -38.20
C LYS A 178 -7.81 -9.00 -36.71
N LEU A 179 -8.94 -9.53 -36.24
CA LEU A 179 -9.26 -9.54 -34.82
C LEU A 179 -8.25 -10.37 -34.01
N ALA A 180 -7.88 -11.56 -34.49
CA ALA A 180 -6.89 -12.40 -33.80
C ALA A 180 -5.51 -11.72 -33.74
N LYS A 181 -5.08 -11.07 -34.82
CA LYS A 181 -3.85 -10.23 -34.85
C LYS A 181 -3.94 -9.06 -33.89
N PHE A 182 -5.08 -8.40 -33.81
CA PHE A 182 -5.31 -7.29 -32.90
C PHE A 182 -5.15 -7.74 -31.43
N LEU A 183 -5.76 -8.86 -31.04
CA LEU A 183 -5.63 -9.41 -29.68
C LEU A 183 -4.18 -9.84 -29.39
N HIS A 184 -3.54 -10.51 -30.35
CA HIS A 184 -2.14 -10.91 -30.22
C HIS A 184 -1.20 -9.72 -30.05
N TYR A 185 -1.41 -8.65 -30.82
CA TYR A 185 -0.61 -7.42 -30.76
C TYR A 185 -0.68 -6.73 -29.39
N HIS A 186 -1.86 -6.69 -28.78
CA HIS A 186 -2.08 -6.04 -27.49
C HIS A 186 -1.76 -6.96 -26.29
N GLY A 187 -1.55 -8.26 -26.52
CA GLY A 187 -1.32 -9.24 -25.46
C GLY A 187 -2.60 -9.57 -24.69
N VAL A 188 -3.68 -9.82 -25.42
CA VAL A 188 -4.95 -10.30 -24.87
C VAL A 188 -5.10 -11.77 -25.25
N ASP A 189 -5.23 -12.64 -24.26
CA ASP A 189 -5.15 -14.10 -24.43
C ASP A 189 -6.48 -14.75 -24.82
N GLY A 190 -7.52 -13.95 -24.98
CA GLY A 190 -8.84 -14.42 -25.40
C GLY A 190 -9.93 -13.43 -25.02
N LEU A 191 -11.17 -13.85 -25.22
CA LEU A 191 -12.35 -13.01 -24.99
C LEU A 191 -13.25 -13.62 -23.91
N GLY A 192 -13.64 -12.82 -22.92
CA GLY A 192 -14.60 -13.21 -21.89
C GLY A 192 -16.00 -12.67 -22.16
N TYR A 193 -17.03 -13.49 -21.90
CA TYR A 193 -18.44 -13.12 -22.14
C TYR A 193 -19.31 -13.44 -20.92
N ASN A 194 -19.89 -12.42 -20.29
CA ASN A 194 -21.03 -12.59 -19.40
C ASN A 194 -22.30 -12.85 -20.23
N ALA A 195 -22.41 -14.04 -20.82
CA ALA A 195 -23.45 -14.36 -21.78
C ALA A 195 -24.78 -14.71 -21.11
N GLU A 196 -25.54 -13.68 -20.71
CA GLU A 196 -26.84 -13.81 -20.05
C GLU A 196 -28.02 -13.34 -20.92
N PHE A 197 -27.89 -13.35 -22.24
CA PHE A 197 -28.86 -12.72 -23.14
C PHE A 197 -29.79 -13.69 -23.90
N TYR A 198 -30.90 -13.16 -24.41
CA TYR A 198 -31.79 -13.84 -25.36
C TYR A 198 -31.65 -13.20 -26.75
N GLY A 199 -31.58 -14.00 -27.82
CA GLY A 199 -31.50 -13.52 -29.20
C GLY A 199 -30.20 -13.89 -29.90
N MET A 200 -29.85 -13.16 -30.95
CA MET A 200 -28.61 -13.36 -31.73
C MET A 200 -28.42 -14.76 -32.35
N SER A 201 -29.48 -15.57 -32.50
CA SER A 201 -29.38 -16.94 -33.02
C SER A 201 -28.76 -17.04 -34.42
N ALA A 202 -28.87 -15.98 -35.22
CA ALA A 202 -28.23 -15.87 -36.54
C ALA A 202 -26.72 -15.58 -36.47
N ASP A 203 -26.26 -14.86 -35.45
CA ASP A 203 -24.87 -14.40 -35.31
C ASP A 203 -24.03 -15.38 -34.48
N LEU A 204 -24.64 -16.13 -33.56
CA LEU A 204 -23.94 -17.10 -32.69
C LEU A 204 -23.07 -18.14 -33.46
N PRO A 205 -23.50 -18.71 -34.62
CA PRO A 205 -22.62 -19.59 -35.40
C PRO A 205 -21.33 -18.91 -35.90
N ALA A 206 -21.43 -17.65 -36.32
CA ALA A 206 -20.27 -16.87 -36.77
C ALA A 206 -19.36 -16.51 -35.59
N LEU A 207 -19.93 -16.13 -34.45
CA LEU A 207 -19.18 -15.87 -33.22
C LEU A 207 -18.36 -17.09 -32.78
N ARG A 208 -18.97 -18.27 -32.78
CA ARG A 208 -18.26 -19.53 -32.47
C ARG A 208 -17.11 -19.84 -33.43
N THR A 209 -17.33 -19.59 -34.73
CA THR A 209 -16.27 -19.74 -35.75
C THR A 209 -15.12 -18.77 -35.49
N GLN A 210 -15.43 -17.54 -35.07
CA GLN A 210 -14.44 -16.55 -34.70
C GLN A 210 -13.66 -16.95 -33.44
N HIS A 211 -14.32 -17.48 -32.40
CA HIS A 211 -13.64 -17.98 -31.19
C HIS A 211 -12.65 -19.11 -31.50
N GLU A 212 -13.06 -20.07 -32.33
CA GLU A 212 -12.19 -21.15 -32.81
C GLU A 212 -10.94 -20.61 -33.52
N PHE A 213 -11.16 -19.64 -34.41
CA PHE A 213 -10.07 -18.99 -35.14
C PHE A 213 -9.11 -18.27 -34.20
N ILE A 214 -9.62 -17.48 -33.26
CA ILE A 214 -8.80 -16.73 -32.28
C ILE A 214 -7.94 -17.70 -31.47
N HIS A 215 -8.54 -18.74 -30.89
CA HIS A 215 -7.80 -19.73 -30.10
C HIS A 215 -6.68 -20.37 -30.93
N LYS A 216 -7.03 -20.87 -32.12
CA LYS A 216 -6.05 -21.49 -33.03
C LYS A 216 -4.92 -20.54 -33.41
N TYR A 217 -5.26 -19.31 -33.80
CA TYR A 217 -4.27 -18.31 -34.20
C TYR A 217 -3.29 -17.99 -33.06
N LEU A 218 -3.80 -17.73 -31.85
CA LEU A 218 -2.96 -17.42 -30.70
C LEU A 218 -2.02 -18.58 -30.35
N VAL A 219 -2.51 -19.83 -30.34
CA VAL A 219 -1.68 -21.03 -30.12
C VAL A 219 -0.62 -21.18 -31.21
N GLU A 220 -0.97 -20.95 -32.48
CA GLU A 220 -0.01 -20.98 -33.61
C GLU A 220 1.07 -19.89 -33.51
N GLN A 221 0.79 -18.76 -32.85
CA GLN A 221 1.78 -17.73 -32.50
C GLN A 221 2.58 -18.06 -31.23
N GLY A 222 2.41 -19.25 -30.65
CA GLY A 222 3.11 -19.70 -29.45
C GLY A 222 2.52 -19.15 -28.14
N ASN A 223 1.28 -18.65 -28.15
CA ASN A 223 0.57 -18.28 -26.94
C ASN A 223 -0.22 -19.47 -26.38
N ASN A 224 0.37 -20.17 -25.41
CA ASN A 224 -0.25 -21.32 -24.74
C ASN A 224 -1.27 -20.94 -23.66
N LEU A 225 -1.49 -19.63 -23.43
CA LEU A 225 -2.47 -19.12 -22.49
C LEU A 225 -3.83 -18.85 -23.15
N ALA A 226 -3.96 -19.12 -24.45
CA ALA A 226 -5.12 -18.78 -25.25
C ALA A 226 -6.41 -19.42 -24.70
N GLU A 227 -7.36 -18.62 -24.22
CA GLU A 227 -8.61 -19.12 -23.64
C GLU A 227 -9.74 -18.08 -23.76
N ASN A 228 -10.82 -18.44 -24.45
CA ASN A 228 -12.06 -17.66 -24.47
C ASN A 228 -13.00 -18.19 -23.38
N PHE A 229 -13.67 -17.31 -22.64
CA PHE A 229 -14.59 -17.68 -21.56
C PHE A 229 -16.03 -17.35 -21.92
N TRP A 230 -16.93 -18.32 -21.70
CA TRP A 230 -18.37 -18.14 -21.87
C TRP A 230 -19.10 -18.47 -20.56
N TYR A 231 -19.83 -17.49 -20.01
CA TYR A 231 -20.77 -17.77 -18.93
C TYR A 231 -21.93 -18.62 -19.47
N ASP A 232 -22.12 -19.82 -18.92
CA ASP A 232 -23.06 -20.83 -19.42
C ASP A 232 -24.52 -20.50 -19.07
N GLY A 233 -24.98 -19.36 -19.58
CA GLY A 233 -26.37 -18.91 -19.55
C GLY A 233 -27.02 -19.00 -20.92
N THR A 234 -26.44 -18.30 -21.89
CA THR A 234 -26.92 -18.28 -23.28
C THR A 234 -26.50 -19.55 -24.01
N ASN A 235 -27.47 -20.28 -24.55
CA ASN A 235 -27.29 -21.54 -25.26
C ASN A 235 -27.02 -21.32 -26.77
N ASP A 236 -26.70 -22.41 -27.47
CA ASP A 236 -26.32 -22.42 -28.89
C ASP A 236 -27.37 -21.82 -29.84
N ASN A 237 -28.63 -21.75 -29.42
CA ASN A 237 -29.77 -21.21 -30.16
C ASN A 237 -30.17 -19.79 -29.72
N GLY A 238 -29.43 -19.17 -28.81
CA GLY A 238 -29.73 -17.82 -28.32
C GLY A 238 -30.85 -17.75 -27.28
N GLY A 239 -31.16 -18.86 -26.60
CA GLY A 239 -32.04 -18.89 -25.44
C GLY A 239 -31.25 -19.08 -24.14
N ILE A 240 -31.86 -18.80 -22.99
CA ILE A 240 -31.24 -19.05 -21.69
C ILE A 240 -31.44 -20.51 -21.23
N SER A 241 -30.39 -21.15 -20.75
CA SER A 241 -30.40 -22.53 -20.24
C SER A 241 -29.41 -22.73 -19.09
N PHE A 242 -29.49 -21.88 -18.06
CA PHE A 242 -28.72 -22.05 -16.83
C PHE A 242 -28.92 -23.44 -16.21
N ASP A 243 -27.87 -23.92 -15.54
CA ASP A 243 -27.88 -25.15 -14.73
C ASP A 243 -28.24 -26.43 -15.53
N GLY A 244 -28.03 -26.39 -16.86
CA GLY A 244 -28.22 -27.52 -17.77
C GLY A 244 -27.04 -28.50 -17.82
N GLY A 245 -25.85 -28.06 -17.39
CA GLY A 245 -24.59 -28.81 -17.52
C GLY A 245 -24.11 -28.91 -18.97
N ILE A 246 -23.14 -29.79 -19.24
CA ILE A 246 -22.65 -29.99 -20.60
C ILE A 246 -23.63 -30.85 -21.41
N GLY A 247 -24.07 -30.37 -22.57
CA GLY A 247 -25.05 -31.10 -23.37
C GLY A 247 -25.26 -30.55 -24.77
N SER A 248 -26.31 -31.02 -25.46
CA SER A 248 -26.58 -30.63 -26.85
C SER A 248 -26.94 -29.15 -27.04
N HIS A 249 -27.19 -28.41 -25.96
CA HIS A 249 -27.59 -27.02 -25.98
C HIS A 249 -26.40 -26.04 -25.93
N ASN A 250 -25.21 -26.47 -25.46
CA ASN A 250 -24.01 -25.63 -25.36
C ASN A 250 -22.77 -26.29 -26.00
N LYS A 251 -22.91 -27.48 -26.60
CA LYS A 251 -21.80 -28.22 -27.22
C LYS A 251 -21.13 -27.46 -28.35
N GLU A 252 -21.88 -26.66 -29.11
CA GLU A 252 -21.28 -25.91 -30.22
C GLU A 252 -20.48 -24.75 -29.68
N THR A 253 -20.99 -24.05 -28.65
CA THR A 253 -20.28 -22.93 -28.00
C THR A 253 -19.01 -23.39 -27.30
N PHE A 254 -19.05 -24.54 -26.62
CA PHE A 254 -17.87 -25.16 -26.02
C PHE A 254 -16.88 -25.60 -27.11
N GLY A 255 -17.35 -26.36 -28.10
CA GLY A 255 -16.50 -26.99 -29.11
C GLY A 255 -15.86 -28.30 -28.65
N ASN A 256 -15.25 -29.05 -29.57
CA ASN A 256 -14.58 -30.32 -29.30
C ASN A 256 -13.04 -30.17 -29.32
N GLY A 257 -12.28 -31.25 -29.14
CA GLY A 257 -10.81 -31.19 -29.10
C GLY A 257 -10.14 -30.74 -30.40
N GLU A 258 -10.81 -30.83 -31.54
CA GLU A 258 -10.32 -30.33 -32.85
C GLU A 258 -10.78 -28.89 -33.12
N HIS A 259 -11.94 -28.51 -32.57
CA HIS A 259 -12.61 -27.23 -32.74
C HIS A 259 -12.83 -26.56 -31.38
N ILE A 260 -11.75 -26.24 -30.67
CA ILE A 260 -11.80 -25.58 -29.36
C ILE A 260 -12.28 -24.14 -29.55
N ARG A 261 -13.39 -23.78 -28.90
CA ARG A 261 -14.02 -22.46 -29.04
C ARG A 261 -13.96 -21.66 -27.75
N THR A 262 -14.59 -22.19 -26.71
CA THR A 262 -14.64 -21.55 -25.38
C THR A 262 -14.44 -22.58 -24.26
N SER A 263 -14.03 -22.08 -23.11
CA SER A 263 -14.21 -22.70 -21.81
C SER A 263 -15.51 -22.22 -21.18
N LEU A 264 -16.21 -23.12 -20.49
CA LEU A 264 -17.51 -22.80 -19.88
C LEU A 264 -17.34 -22.44 -18.42
N PHE A 265 -17.87 -21.28 -18.04
CA PHE A 265 -18.09 -20.93 -16.65
C PHE A 265 -19.54 -21.30 -16.29
N PHE A 266 -19.71 -22.38 -15.53
CA PHE A 266 -21.03 -22.80 -15.06
C PHE A 266 -21.55 -21.85 -14.00
N ASN A 267 -22.87 -21.60 -14.05
CA ASN A 267 -23.59 -20.86 -13.02
C ASN A 267 -23.47 -21.54 -11.63
N TYR A 268 -23.79 -20.79 -10.58
CA TYR A 268 -23.52 -21.15 -9.18
C TYR A 268 -24.20 -22.46 -8.71
N ASN A 269 -25.25 -22.93 -9.39
CA ASN A 269 -25.92 -24.21 -9.08
C ASN A 269 -25.31 -25.43 -9.79
N TRP A 270 -24.04 -25.36 -10.21
CA TRP A 270 -23.32 -26.45 -10.89
C TRP A 270 -23.32 -27.78 -10.11
N HIS A 271 -23.54 -27.74 -8.79
CA HIS A 271 -23.57 -28.90 -7.90
C HIS A 271 -24.86 -29.72 -7.99
N ARG A 272 -25.87 -29.29 -8.78
CA ARG A 272 -27.10 -30.07 -8.97
C ARG A 272 -26.80 -31.40 -9.65
N SER A 273 -27.49 -32.46 -9.23
CA SER A 273 -27.23 -33.83 -9.70
C SER A 273 -27.32 -33.97 -11.23
N ASN A 274 -28.21 -33.24 -11.91
CA ASN A 274 -28.30 -33.28 -13.37
C ASN A 274 -27.05 -32.69 -14.06
N VAL A 275 -26.50 -31.60 -13.52
CA VAL A 275 -25.28 -30.96 -14.03
C VAL A 275 -24.08 -31.88 -13.80
N LEU A 276 -23.91 -32.37 -12.58
CA LEU A 276 -22.80 -33.28 -12.25
C LEU A 276 -22.84 -34.58 -13.06
N ASN A 277 -24.02 -35.16 -13.26
CA ASN A 277 -24.19 -36.36 -14.09
C ASN A 277 -23.84 -36.10 -15.55
N SER A 278 -24.06 -34.88 -16.06
CA SER A 278 -23.74 -34.52 -17.45
C SER A 278 -22.25 -34.64 -17.78
N LEU A 279 -21.36 -34.45 -16.79
CA LEU A 279 -19.89 -34.54 -16.96
C LEU A 279 -19.43 -35.92 -17.42
N SER A 280 -20.12 -36.98 -16.98
CA SER A 280 -19.81 -38.36 -17.43
C SER A 280 -20.03 -38.56 -18.94
N ASN A 281 -20.82 -37.68 -19.57
CA ASN A 281 -21.12 -37.70 -21.00
C ASN A 281 -20.22 -36.77 -21.82
N LEU A 282 -19.27 -36.07 -21.20
CA LEU A 282 -18.43 -35.05 -21.85
C LEU A 282 -17.78 -35.57 -23.13
N GLN A 283 -17.17 -36.77 -23.10
CA GLN A 283 -16.49 -37.33 -24.27
C GLN A 283 -17.42 -37.69 -25.43
N ASN A 284 -18.73 -37.85 -25.19
CA ASN A 284 -19.71 -38.04 -26.26
C ASN A 284 -20.20 -36.71 -26.83
N VAL A 285 -20.31 -35.67 -25.99
CA VAL A 285 -20.82 -34.34 -26.37
C VAL A 285 -19.74 -33.50 -27.04
N ALA A 286 -18.51 -33.54 -26.50
CA ALA A 286 -17.35 -32.77 -26.90
C ALA A 286 -16.08 -33.64 -26.81
N PRO A 287 -15.92 -34.62 -27.72
CA PRO A 287 -14.79 -35.56 -27.70
C PRO A 287 -13.45 -34.82 -27.71
N GLY A 288 -12.50 -35.27 -26.89
CA GLY A 288 -11.16 -34.70 -26.82
C GLY A 288 -11.02 -33.45 -25.95
N ARG A 289 -12.12 -32.93 -25.36
CA ARG A 289 -12.03 -31.84 -24.39
C ARG A 289 -11.64 -32.33 -23.01
N ASN A 290 -10.85 -31.49 -22.31
CA ASN A 290 -10.50 -31.72 -20.93
C ASN A 290 -11.65 -31.24 -20.03
N PRO A 291 -12.16 -32.04 -19.08
CA PRO A 291 -13.18 -31.58 -18.14
C PRO A 291 -12.72 -30.39 -17.28
N LEU A 292 -11.40 -30.16 -17.15
CA LEU A 292 -10.84 -28.98 -16.50
C LEU A 292 -11.03 -27.67 -17.29
N ASP A 293 -11.56 -27.71 -18.51
CA ASP A 293 -12.01 -26.52 -19.27
C ASP A 293 -13.45 -26.11 -18.90
N ILE A 294 -14.08 -26.82 -17.96
CA ILE A 294 -15.34 -26.47 -17.34
C ILE A 294 -15.05 -25.93 -15.93
N TYR A 295 -15.49 -24.71 -15.67
CA TYR A 295 -15.24 -23.98 -14.43
C TYR A 295 -16.52 -23.93 -13.60
N ALA A 296 -16.48 -24.53 -12.41
CA ALA A 296 -17.53 -24.44 -11.42
C ALA A 296 -17.58 -23.01 -10.84
N GLY A 297 -18.68 -22.29 -11.09
CA GLY A 297 -18.83 -20.91 -10.64
C GLY A 297 -19.07 -20.78 -9.13
N PHE A 298 -18.34 -19.86 -8.51
CA PHE A 298 -18.54 -19.43 -7.13
C PHE A 298 -18.85 -17.94 -7.08
N ASN A 299 -19.95 -17.59 -6.42
CA ASN A 299 -20.35 -16.21 -6.18
C ASN A 299 -19.70 -15.71 -4.88
N MET A 300 -18.61 -14.95 -5.01
CA MET A 300 -17.93 -14.38 -3.85
C MET A 300 -18.77 -13.29 -3.19
N GLN A 301 -19.42 -12.40 -3.95
CA GLN A 301 -20.24 -11.31 -3.39
C GLN A 301 -21.38 -11.83 -2.50
N GLY A 302 -22.12 -12.86 -2.96
CA GLY A 302 -23.25 -13.43 -2.23
C GLY A 302 -22.87 -14.28 -1.01
N GLY A 303 -21.57 -14.49 -0.75
CA GLY A 303 -21.10 -15.16 0.45
C GLY A 303 -21.39 -16.66 0.55
N ASP A 304 -21.93 -17.30 -0.50
CA ASP A 304 -22.26 -18.73 -0.48
C ASP A 304 -21.31 -19.58 -1.34
N PRO A 305 -20.36 -20.28 -0.71
CA PRO A 305 -19.73 -21.41 -1.33
C PRO A 305 -19.93 -22.71 -0.52
N SER A 306 -21.20 -23.12 -0.37
CA SER A 306 -21.59 -24.36 0.32
C SER A 306 -21.27 -25.68 -0.43
N THR A 307 -20.34 -25.65 -1.41
CA THR A 307 -20.12 -26.73 -2.39
C THR A 307 -18.65 -27.09 -2.63
N TRP A 308 -17.71 -26.53 -1.86
CA TRP A 308 -16.29 -26.88 -1.94
C TRP A 308 -16.03 -28.39 -1.79
N THR A 309 -16.63 -29.02 -0.78
CA THR A 309 -16.46 -30.47 -0.57
C THR A 309 -16.93 -31.27 -1.78
N THR A 310 -18.03 -30.84 -2.41
CA THR A 310 -18.54 -31.46 -3.65
C THR A 310 -17.55 -31.28 -4.80
N LEU A 311 -16.95 -30.09 -4.97
CA LEU A 311 -16.01 -29.85 -6.08
C LEU A 311 -14.79 -30.78 -6.03
N ALA A 312 -14.36 -31.21 -4.83
CA ALA A 312 -13.22 -32.11 -4.65
C ALA A 312 -13.42 -33.46 -5.37
N ASP A 313 -14.67 -33.91 -5.52
CA ASP A 313 -15.01 -35.20 -6.13
C ASP A 313 -15.15 -35.15 -7.65
N TYR A 314 -15.12 -33.97 -8.27
CA TYR A 314 -15.37 -33.80 -9.72
C TYR A 314 -14.20 -33.15 -10.46
N PRO A 315 -13.93 -33.55 -11.72
CA PRO A 315 -12.83 -33.02 -12.52
C PRO A 315 -13.19 -31.68 -13.18
N MET A 316 -13.79 -30.75 -12.44
CA MET A 316 -14.06 -29.37 -12.89
C MET A 316 -13.07 -28.40 -12.24
N SER A 317 -12.76 -27.31 -12.94
CA SER A 317 -11.92 -26.20 -12.48
C SER A 317 -12.74 -25.17 -11.68
N ILE A 318 -12.09 -24.13 -11.15
CA ILE A 318 -12.71 -23.14 -10.27
C ILE A 318 -12.91 -21.83 -11.00
N GLY A 319 -14.15 -21.36 -11.09
CA GLY A 319 -14.50 -20.03 -11.57
C GLY A 319 -14.89 -19.13 -10.42
N LEU A 320 -14.13 -18.07 -10.16
CA LEU A 320 -14.44 -17.11 -9.10
C LEU A 320 -15.04 -15.86 -9.71
N TRP A 321 -16.30 -15.58 -9.39
CA TRP A 321 -16.94 -14.30 -9.70
C TRP A 321 -17.04 -13.45 -8.44
N GLY A 322 -16.64 -12.19 -8.57
CA GLY A 322 -16.57 -11.23 -7.47
C GLY A 322 -17.84 -10.41 -7.37
N ALA A 323 -17.76 -9.18 -7.86
CA ALA A 323 -18.84 -8.24 -8.02
C ALA A 323 -18.59 -7.43 -9.31
N HIS A 324 -19.58 -6.65 -9.77
CA HIS A 324 -19.44 -5.86 -10.99
C HIS A 324 -18.38 -4.75 -10.91
N GLU A 325 -18.17 -4.18 -9.73
CA GLU A 325 -17.34 -2.97 -9.58
C GLU A 325 -16.16 -3.15 -8.62
N ARG A 326 -16.05 -4.27 -7.90
CA ARG A 326 -14.97 -4.44 -6.93
C ARG A 326 -14.51 -5.89 -6.78
N ASN A 327 -13.21 -6.09 -6.62
CA ASN A 327 -12.66 -7.37 -6.19
C ASN A 327 -12.99 -7.60 -4.71
N MET A 328 -13.63 -8.73 -4.40
CA MET A 328 -14.07 -9.05 -3.04
C MET A 328 -12.91 -9.29 -2.06
N LEU A 329 -11.77 -9.84 -2.51
CA LEU A 329 -10.58 -9.97 -1.67
C LEU A 329 -9.94 -8.60 -1.39
N TRP A 330 -9.91 -7.73 -2.41
CA TRP A 330 -9.48 -6.34 -2.27
C TRP A 330 -10.42 -5.52 -1.37
N ALA A 331 -11.70 -5.88 -1.33
CA ALA A 331 -12.70 -5.14 -0.58
C ALA A 331 -12.48 -5.19 0.93
N GLY A 332 -12.03 -6.34 1.44
CA GLY A 332 -11.78 -6.56 2.87
C GLY A 332 -10.40 -6.12 3.37
N ARG A 333 -9.58 -5.45 2.55
CA ARG A 333 -8.22 -5.07 2.98
C ARG A 333 -8.18 -4.09 4.15
N ALA A 334 -9.24 -3.33 4.38
CA ALA A 334 -9.32 -2.41 5.51
C ALA A 334 -9.66 -3.08 6.86
N LYS A 335 -9.84 -4.42 6.89
CA LYS A 335 -10.32 -5.15 8.09
C LYS A 335 -9.37 -5.13 9.28
N GLN A 336 -8.07 -4.94 9.06
CA GLN A 336 -7.06 -4.90 10.14
C GLN A 336 -6.39 -3.52 10.24
N GLY A 337 -6.95 -2.51 9.60
CA GLY A 337 -6.36 -1.18 9.54
C GLY A 337 -6.85 -0.36 8.35
N SER A 338 -7.10 0.92 8.59
CA SER A 338 -7.59 1.89 7.63
C SER A 338 -6.49 2.75 6.99
N SER A 339 -5.26 2.72 7.54
CA SER A 339 -4.10 3.31 6.87
C SER A 339 -3.73 2.53 5.61
N ASP A 340 -3.19 3.19 4.60
CA ASP A 340 -2.87 2.53 3.33
C ASP A 340 -1.83 1.42 3.47
N ILE A 341 -0.88 1.56 4.40
CA ILE A 341 0.06 0.49 4.74
C ILE A 341 -0.65 -0.72 5.36
N ALA A 342 -1.57 -0.49 6.30
CA ALA A 342 -2.29 -1.59 6.93
C ALA A 342 -3.24 -2.28 5.93
N LYS A 343 -3.88 -1.51 5.03
CA LYS A 343 -4.65 -2.05 3.90
C LYS A 343 -3.79 -2.97 3.03
N GLN A 344 -2.62 -2.50 2.61
CA GLN A 344 -1.74 -3.26 1.73
C GLN A 344 -1.17 -4.52 2.42
N THR A 345 -0.74 -4.42 3.68
CA THR A 345 -0.33 -5.58 4.48
C THR A 345 -1.46 -6.60 4.64
N THR A 346 -2.67 -6.13 4.96
CA THR A 346 -3.85 -7.01 5.09
C THR A 346 -4.19 -7.68 3.77
N TYR A 347 -4.11 -6.95 2.64
CA TYR A 347 -4.37 -7.53 1.32
C TYR A 347 -3.37 -8.63 0.99
N GLN A 348 -2.06 -8.44 1.23
CA GLN A 348 -1.07 -9.49 1.04
C GLN A 348 -1.35 -10.72 1.91
N ASN A 349 -1.72 -10.52 3.18
CA ASN A 349 -2.12 -11.62 4.06
C ASN A 349 -3.37 -12.35 3.56
N VAL A 350 -4.40 -11.63 3.10
CA VAL A 350 -5.61 -12.21 2.52
C VAL A 350 -5.28 -13.04 1.27
N LEU A 351 -4.40 -12.58 0.39
CA LEU A 351 -3.97 -13.35 -0.77
C LEU A 351 -3.23 -14.63 -0.35
N GLU A 352 -2.29 -14.52 0.57
CA GLU A 352 -1.57 -15.68 1.09
C GLU A 352 -2.53 -16.69 1.74
N MET A 353 -3.50 -16.21 2.52
CA MET A 353 -4.49 -17.09 3.13
C MET A 353 -5.40 -17.72 2.10
N PHE A 354 -5.98 -16.94 1.19
CA PHE A 354 -6.96 -17.42 0.22
C PHE A 354 -6.37 -18.42 -0.77
N PHE A 355 -5.16 -18.16 -1.26
CA PHE A 355 -4.51 -18.98 -2.30
C PHE A 355 -3.61 -20.07 -1.72
N THR A 356 -2.83 -19.79 -0.67
CA THR A 356 -2.07 -20.83 0.03
C THR A 356 -2.99 -21.60 0.97
N ASN A 357 -3.28 -21.06 2.15
CA ASN A 357 -4.23 -21.54 3.16
C ASN A 357 -4.21 -20.61 4.39
N GLY A 358 -5.16 -20.75 5.31
CA GLY A 358 -5.29 -19.93 6.51
C GLY A 358 -4.05 -19.86 7.42
N ASN A 359 -3.16 -20.86 7.35
CA ASN A 359 -1.90 -20.88 8.08
C ASN A 359 -0.74 -20.17 7.36
N ARG A 360 -0.98 -19.66 6.14
CA ARG A 360 0.05 -19.07 5.26
C ARG A 360 1.25 -20.01 5.08
N ASN A 361 1.02 -21.33 5.11
CA ASN A 361 2.05 -22.34 4.88
C ASN A 361 1.40 -23.60 4.28
N PRO A 362 1.71 -23.94 3.02
CA PRO A 362 1.03 -25.05 2.34
C PRO A 362 1.29 -26.42 2.96
N ALA A 363 2.36 -26.60 3.75
CA ALA A 363 2.64 -27.85 4.49
C ALA A 363 1.71 -28.06 5.69
N LYS A 364 1.07 -26.99 6.21
CA LYS A 364 -0.01 -27.06 7.18
C LYS A 364 -1.36 -27.20 6.46
N SER A 365 -1.54 -28.32 5.75
CA SER A 365 -2.78 -28.61 5.04
C SER A 365 -3.99 -28.56 5.99
N ILE A 366 -5.09 -27.98 5.52
CA ILE A 366 -6.36 -27.97 6.24
C ILE A 366 -7.39 -28.71 5.39
N ASP A 367 -8.22 -29.52 6.04
CA ASP A 367 -9.27 -30.27 5.36
C ASP A 367 -10.28 -29.34 4.68
N ILE A 368 -10.71 -29.72 3.48
CA ILE A 368 -11.71 -29.00 2.71
C ILE A 368 -13.04 -29.05 3.46
N TYR A 369 -13.68 -27.88 3.62
CA TYR A 369 -15.03 -27.76 4.17
C TYR A 369 -15.81 -26.69 3.40
N ASN A 370 -17.13 -26.72 3.54
CA ASN A 370 -18.00 -25.71 2.97
C ASN A 370 -18.00 -24.47 3.86
N ALA A 371 -17.28 -23.42 3.43
CA ALA A 371 -17.24 -22.14 4.13
C ALA A 371 -18.47 -21.29 3.82
N GLY A 372 -18.88 -20.44 4.77
CA GLY A 372 -19.95 -19.45 4.58
C GLY A 372 -19.44 -18.03 4.31
N SER A 373 -18.17 -17.88 3.92
CA SER A 373 -17.57 -16.59 3.58
C SER A 373 -16.47 -16.77 2.55
N HIS A 374 -16.28 -15.77 1.68
CA HIS A 374 -15.16 -15.70 0.74
C HIS A 374 -13.91 -15.06 1.36
N PHE A 375 -14.02 -14.49 2.57
CA PHE A 375 -12.86 -13.96 3.29
C PHE A 375 -12.20 -15.08 4.08
N PRO A 376 -10.91 -15.36 3.82
CA PRO A 376 -10.24 -16.47 4.49
C PRO A 376 -9.98 -16.13 5.97
N ASP A 377 -10.07 -17.14 6.82
CA ASP A 377 -9.60 -17.13 8.21
C ASP A 377 -8.49 -18.19 8.40
N GLU A 378 -8.01 -18.38 9.63
CA GLU A 378 -6.95 -19.35 9.93
C GLU A 378 -7.33 -20.82 9.61
N LYS A 379 -8.63 -21.10 9.42
CA LYS A 379 -9.15 -22.43 9.08
C LYS A 379 -9.38 -22.61 7.59
N TRP A 380 -9.23 -21.56 6.78
CA TRP A 380 -9.45 -21.66 5.34
C TRP A 380 -8.46 -22.63 4.67
N PHE A 381 -8.97 -23.57 3.88
CA PHE A 381 -8.15 -24.63 3.27
C PHE A 381 -7.23 -24.15 2.14
N GLY A 382 -7.56 -23.00 1.52
CA GLY A 382 -6.75 -22.39 0.46
C GLY A 382 -6.86 -23.06 -0.91
N MET A 383 -6.58 -22.31 -1.98
CA MET A 383 -6.54 -22.89 -3.33
C MET A 383 -5.50 -24.01 -3.48
N SER A 384 -4.47 -24.02 -2.63
CA SER A 384 -3.46 -25.10 -2.60
C SER A 384 -4.02 -26.50 -2.29
N ALA A 385 -5.24 -26.61 -1.74
CA ALA A 385 -5.92 -27.89 -1.56
C ALA A 385 -6.36 -28.51 -2.90
N TYR A 386 -6.63 -27.68 -3.91
CA TYR A 386 -7.22 -28.08 -5.19
C TYR A 386 -6.24 -28.09 -6.36
N MET A 387 -5.15 -27.34 -6.25
CA MET A 387 -4.23 -27.16 -7.36
C MET A 387 -2.81 -26.92 -6.87
N SER A 388 -1.85 -27.23 -7.74
CA SER A 388 -0.44 -27.06 -7.44
C SER A 388 0.00 -25.61 -7.62
N ALA A 389 0.96 -25.16 -6.82
CA ALA A 389 1.63 -23.88 -7.05
C ALA A 389 2.46 -24.01 -8.35
N ARG A 390 2.06 -23.29 -9.40
CA ARG A 390 2.68 -23.33 -10.74
C ARG A 390 3.85 -22.34 -10.84
N SER A 391 4.74 -22.58 -11.78
CA SER A 391 5.90 -21.72 -12.05
C SER A 391 6.19 -21.65 -13.54
N SER A 392 6.65 -20.49 -14.00
CA SER A 392 7.17 -20.24 -15.36
C SER A 392 8.70 -20.12 -15.41
N LEU A 393 9.39 -20.37 -14.28
CA LEU A 393 10.84 -20.18 -14.11
C LEU A 393 11.67 -21.30 -14.76
N SER A 394 11.63 -21.41 -16.09
CA SER A 394 12.22 -22.52 -16.86
C SER A 394 12.87 -22.15 -18.20
N TRP A 395 13.17 -20.87 -18.44
CA TRP A 395 13.78 -20.42 -19.70
C TRP A 395 15.31 -20.59 -19.72
N ASP A 396 15.93 -20.40 -20.89
CA ASP A 396 17.39 -20.38 -21.02
C ASP A 396 17.96 -19.08 -20.45
N LEU A 397 18.77 -19.20 -19.38
CA LEU A 397 19.42 -18.07 -18.72
C LEU A 397 20.37 -17.25 -19.62
N SER A 398 20.72 -17.74 -20.81
CA SER A 398 21.47 -16.96 -21.82
C SER A 398 20.61 -15.96 -22.59
N GLU A 399 19.30 -16.16 -22.65
CA GLU A 399 18.34 -15.25 -23.28
C GLU A 399 17.92 -14.14 -22.31
N GLU A 400 17.65 -14.51 -21.05
CA GLU A 400 17.23 -13.59 -19.99
C GLU A 400 17.72 -14.10 -18.63
N PRO A 401 18.30 -13.26 -17.75
CA PRO A 401 18.66 -13.69 -16.41
C PRO A 401 17.40 -13.88 -15.53
N PHE A 402 17.50 -14.73 -14.52
CA PHE A 402 16.49 -14.75 -13.46
C PHE A 402 16.83 -13.67 -12.43
N ILE A 403 15.95 -12.70 -12.22
CA ILE A 403 16.13 -11.61 -11.25
C ILE A 403 14.81 -11.37 -10.54
N THR A 404 14.88 -11.21 -9.21
CA THR A 404 13.79 -10.66 -8.41
C THR A 404 14.37 -9.73 -7.34
N PHE A 405 13.79 -8.54 -7.19
CA PHE A 405 14.04 -7.62 -6.09
C PHE A 405 12.92 -7.64 -5.05
N PHE A 406 11.95 -8.57 -5.20
CA PHE A 406 10.76 -8.68 -4.36
C PHE A 406 9.90 -7.40 -4.36
N ASN A 407 9.92 -6.65 -5.47
CA ASN A 407 9.08 -5.48 -5.69
C ASN A 407 7.63 -5.94 -6.02
N LEU A 408 6.65 -5.41 -5.28
CA LEU A 408 5.23 -5.71 -5.46
C LEU A 408 4.56 -4.89 -6.58
N GLY A 409 5.22 -3.85 -7.09
CA GLY A 409 4.64 -2.94 -8.08
C GLY A 409 3.97 -1.70 -7.48
N ASN A 410 4.25 -1.39 -6.22
CA ASN A 410 3.87 -0.14 -5.57
C ASN A 410 4.92 0.29 -4.52
N GLY A 411 4.83 1.53 -4.04
CA GLY A 411 5.68 2.00 -2.96
C GLY A 411 5.26 3.36 -2.40
N ARG A 412 5.68 3.62 -1.17
CA ARG A 412 5.60 4.93 -0.51
C ARG A 412 6.81 5.82 -0.81
N PHE A 413 7.73 5.27 -1.59
CA PHE A 413 8.97 5.85 -2.05
C PHE A 413 9.51 5.00 -3.19
N PHE A 414 10.53 5.51 -3.88
CA PHE A 414 11.24 4.76 -4.90
C PHE A 414 12.74 4.66 -4.57
N ASN A 415 13.24 3.43 -4.42
CA ASN A 415 14.65 3.11 -4.31
C ASN A 415 15.18 2.51 -5.62
N TRP A 416 16.43 2.82 -5.95
CA TRP A 416 17.17 2.16 -7.01
C TRP A 416 18.53 1.69 -6.50
N LYS A 417 18.76 0.39 -6.55
CA LYS A 417 19.99 -0.27 -6.08
C LYS A 417 20.38 0.18 -4.66
N GLY A 418 19.41 0.20 -3.76
CA GLY A 418 19.54 0.52 -2.34
C GLY A 418 19.59 2.02 -2.01
N LYS A 419 19.43 2.90 -3.01
CA LYS A 419 19.45 4.36 -2.82
C LYS A 419 18.06 4.96 -3.03
N ARG A 420 17.59 5.75 -2.06
CA ARG A 420 16.37 6.55 -2.18
C ARG A 420 16.50 7.57 -3.31
N GLN A 421 15.58 7.50 -4.27
CA GLN A 421 15.51 8.43 -5.41
C GLN A 421 14.48 9.52 -5.16
N ASN A 422 13.31 9.15 -4.63
CA ASN A 422 12.27 10.08 -4.20
C ASN A 422 11.36 9.43 -3.15
N ASN A 423 10.59 10.26 -2.44
CA ASN A 423 9.63 9.85 -1.41
C ASN A 423 8.18 9.93 -1.91
N ASN A 424 7.98 9.92 -3.24
CA ASN A 424 6.65 9.98 -3.80
C ASN A 424 6.00 8.60 -3.70
N GLU A 425 4.69 8.58 -3.46
CA GLU A 425 3.90 7.37 -3.63
C GLU A 425 3.78 7.02 -5.12
N TRP A 426 3.67 5.73 -5.42
CA TRP A 426 3.51 5.25 -6.77
C TRP A 426 2.91 3.84 -6.82
N TYR A 427 2.24 3.56 -7.94
CA TYR A 427 1.73 2.26 -8.32
C TYR A 427 1.99 2.02 -9.82
N ASN A 428 2.62 0.88 -10.13
CA ASN A 428 2.77 0.35 -11.48
C ASN A 428 2.96 -1.17 -11.39
N ILE A 429 1.88 -1.93 -11.57
CA ILE A 429 1.91 -3.38 -11.42
C ILE A 429 2.80 -4.10 -12.46
N GLY A 430 3.04 -3.48 -13.62
CA GLY A 430 3.88 -4.09 -14.67
C GLY A 430 5.32 -4.35 -14.22
N VAL A 431 5.83 -3.54 -13.28
CA VAL A 431 7.19 -3.68 -12.75
C VAL A 431 7.29 -4.58 -11.51
N GLN A 432 6.21 -5.26 -11.13
CA GLN A 432 6.25 -6.29 -10.08
C GLN A 432 7.26 -7.38 -10.46
N ASP A 433 8.05 -7.88 -9.52
CA ASP A 433 9.05 -8.93 -9.80
C ASP A 433 8.42 -10.34 -9.83
N TYR A 434 9.25 -11.35 -10.14
CA TYR A 434 8.93 -12.73 -9.78
C TYR A 434 8.89 -12.89 -8.26
N LEU A 435 7.73 -13.25 -7.71
CA LEU A 435 7.54 -13.46 -6.27
C LEU A 435 7.65 -14.95 -5.91
N PRO A 436 7.88 -15.31 -4.63
CA PRO A 436 8.01 -16.72 -4.23
C PRO A 436 6.85 -17.59 -4.70
N THR A 437 7.17 -18.76 -5.27
CA THR A 437 6.18 -19.75 -5.72
C THR A 437 5.31 -20.22 -4.55
N TRP A 438 5.93 -20.41 -3.37
CA TRP A 438 5.27 -20.83 -2.13
C TRP A 438 5.32 -19.71 -1.09
N ARG A 439 4.18 -19.41 -0.46
CA ARG A 439 4.04 -18.33 0.53
C ARG A 439 3.35 -18.83 1.80
N TYR A 440 4.10 -19.15 2.86
CA TYR A 440 5.54 -19.45 2.88
C TYR A 440 5.78 -20.88 3.35
N TRP A 441 6.54 -21.64 2.55
CA TRP A 441 6.85 -23.03 2.86
C TRP A 441 8.06 -23.12 3.79
N PHE A 442 7.79 -22.86 5.07
CA PHE A 442 8.70 -23.16 6.18
C PHE A 442 8.56 -24.61 6.61
N ALA A 443 9.69 -25.27 6.89
CA ALA A 443 9.73 -26.61 7.47
C ALA A 443 10.99 -26.84 8.31
N SER A 444 10.91 -27.68 9.35
CA SER A 444 12.02 -28.14 10.19
C SER A 444 12.91 -29.18 9.52
N SER A 445 12.52 -29.65 8.33
CA SER A 445 13.33 -30.55 7.51
C SER A 445 13.19 -30.17 6.04
N PHE A 446 14.28 -30.33 5.29
CA PHE A 446 14.29 -30.04 3.86
C PHE A 446 13.21 -30.83 3.10
N MET A 447 12.43 -30.13 2.28
CA MET A 447 11.27 -30.67 1.56
C MET A 447 10.21 -31.33 2.48
N GLY A 448 10.11 -30.92 3.75
CA GLY A 448 9.05 -31.35 4.67
C GLY A 448 7.67 -30.91 4.17
N LYS A 449 6.69 -31.82 4.13
CA LYS A 449 5.38 -31.59 3.49
C LYS A 449 4.20 -31.71 4.44
N LYS A 450 4.46 -32.03 5.71
CA LYS A 450 3.42 -32.31 6.70
C LYS A 450 3.34 -31.19 7.73
N ALA A 451 2.18 -31.06 8.38
CA ALA A 451 2.00 -30.12 9.47
C ALA A 451 2.99 -30.37 10.64
N THR A 452 3.40 -31.63 10.86
CA THR A 452 4.42 -32.02 11.84
C THR A 452 5.82 -31.52 11.51
N ASP A 453 6.06 -31.15 10.26
CA ASP A 453 7.33 -30.61 9.79
C ASP A 453 7.37 -29.09 9.95
N VAL A 454 6.34 -28.44 10.51
CA VAL A 454 6.30 -26.97 10.66
C VAL A 454 6.38 -26.59 12.13
N LEU A 455 7.32 -25.71 12.48
CA LEU A 455 7.55 -25.28 13.86
C LEU A 455 6.43 -24.34 14.35
N PRO A 456 5.91 -24.52 15.58
CA PRO A 456 4.90 -23.61 16.14
C PRO A 456 5.39 -22.18 16.38
N ASN A 457 6.67 -22.02 16.75
CA ASN A 457 7.33 -20.73 17.02
C ASN A 457 8.56 -20.57 16.12
N GLY A 458 8.42 -20.92 14.83
CA GLY A 458 9.49 -20.78 13.84
C GLY A 458 9.64 -19.33 13.33
N LEU A 459 10.35 -19.21 12.22
CA LEU A 459 10.42 -17.98 11.44
C LEU A 459 9.09 -17.71 10.72
N ASP A 460 8.86 -16.44 10.41
CA ASP A 460 7.78 -16.00 9.51
C ASP A 460 8.37 -15.09 8.42
N ALA A 461 7.60 -14.92 7.35
CA ALA A 461 7.93 -14.02 6.26
C ALA A 461 6.73 -13.18 5.83
N GLN A 462 7.01 -11.98 5.34
CA GLN A 462 6.01 -11.08 4.78
C GLN A 462 6.68 -10.08 3.85
N PHE A 463 5.93 -9.49 2.93
CA PHE A 463 6.40 -8.29 2.24
C PHE A 463 6.39 -7.10 3.20
N THR A 464 7.36 -6.20 3.03
CA THR A 464 7.42 -4.92 3.74
C THR A 464 7.66 -3.78 2.77
N TRP A 465 7.17 -2.59 3.14
CA TRP A 465 7.43 -1.31 2.48
C TRP A 465 8.24 -0.38 3.38
N ASP A 466 8.94 -0.92 4.39
CA ASP A 466 9.82 -0.14 5.26
C ASP A 466 11.13 0.24 4.53
N ASP A 467 11.62 -0.63 3.65
CA ASP A 467 12.76 -0.38 2.77
C ASP A 467 12.68 -1.26 1.50
N ALA A 468 13.54 -1.00 0.50
CA ALA A 468 13.65 -1.82 -0.70
C ALA A 468 15.04 -1.67 -1.34
N TYR A 469 15.52 -2.72 -2.04
CA TYR A 469 16.71 -2.55 -2.89
C TYR A 469 16.36 -1.88 -4.22
N VAL A 470 15.26 -2.30 -4.86
CA VAL A 470 14.70 -1.67 -6.07
C VAL A 470 13.19 -1.53 -5.89
N GLY A 471 12.61 -0.39 -6.26
CA GLY A 471 11.19 -0.13 -6.12
C GLY A 471 10.83 0.33 -4.71
N GLY A 472 9.76 -0.22 -4.14
CA GLY A 472 9.15 0.25 -2.90
C GLY A 472 8.90 -0.83 -1.85
N SER A 473 9.20 -2.10 -2.16
CA SER A 473 9.03 -3.22 -1.25
C SER A 473 10.16 -4.24 -1.35
N CYS A 474 10.31 -5.05 -0.32
CA CYS A 474 11.15 -6.25 -0.33
C CYS A 474 10.55 -7.37 0.54
N LEU A 475 11.16 -8.56 0.55
CA LEU A 475 10.72 -9.66 1.42
C LEU A 475 11.40 -9.57 2.79
N ARG A 476 10.62 -9.50 3.86
CA ARG A 476 11.09 -9.57 5.26
C ARG A 476 10.97 -10.99 5.79
N ILE A 477 12.01 -11.46 6.48
CA ILE A 477 12.06 -12.76 7.17
C ILE A 477 12.49 -12.50 8.60
N PHE A 478 11.70 -12.97 9.57
CA PHE A 478 11.90 -12.61 10.97
C PHE A 478 11.52 -13.72 11.94
N GLY A 479 12.08 -13.68 13.15
CA GLY A 479 11.79 -14.62 14.22
C GLY A 479 13.03 -15.24 14.87
N THR A 480 12.84 -16.34 15.58
CA THR A 480 13.90 -17.08 16.28
C THR A 480 13.72 -18.57 16.02
N THR A 481 14.79 -19.25 15.59
CA THR A 481 14.77 -20.70 15.38
C THR A 481 16.16 -21.29 15.53
N ALA A 482 16.24 -22.56 15.91
CA ALA A 482 17.50 -23.28 15.93
C ALA A 482 17.92 -23.76 14.54
N ASP A 483 16.96 -24.26 13.74
CA ASP A 483 17.15 -24.90 12.43
C ASP A 483 15.81 -24.90 11.69
N GLU A 484 15.73 -24.25 10.51
CA GLU A 484 14.52 -24.20 9.70
C GLU A 484 14.80 -23.87 8.22
N TYR A 485 14.02 -24.45 7.31
CA TYR A 485 14.13 -24.27 5.86
C TYR A 485 12.99 -23.42 5.32
N LEU A 486 13.29 -22.46 4.45
CA LEU A 486 12.33 -21.69 3.66
C LEU A 486 12.48 -22.03 2.18
N HIS A 487 11.47 -22.65 1.59
CA HIS A 487 11.44 -22.95 0.15
C HIS A 487 10.76 -21.78 -0.58
N LEU A 488 11.44 -21.16 -1.55
CA LEU A 488 10.97 -19.94 -2.21
C LEU A 488 10.46 -20.20 -3.62
N PHE A 489 11.31 -20.75 -4.50
CA PHE A 489 11.02 -20.84 -5.93
C PHE A 489 11.05 -22.28 -6.43
N LYS A 490 10.05 -22.63 -7.23
CA LYS A 490 10.05 -23.81 -8.10
C LYS A 490 10.65 -23.40 -9.44
N THR A 491 11.74 -24.04 -9.87
CA THR A 491 12.48 -23.66 -11.07
C THR A 491 12.77 -24.87 -11.96
N ASP A 492 13.23 -24.63 -13.18
CA ASP A 492 13.82 -25.63 -14.08
C ASP A 492 15.00 -25.01 -14.86
N PHE A 493 15.86 -24.26 -14.15
CA PHE A 493 16.98 -23.56 -14.75
C PHE A 493 18.20 -24.48 -14.91
N ALA A 494 18.64 -24.70 -16.14
CA ALA A 494 19.89 -25.41 -16.41
C ALA A 494 21.10 -24.51 -16.14
N LEU A 495 21.79 -24.70 -15.02
CA LEU A 495 23.01 -23.96 -14.71
C LEU A 495 24.17 -24.35 -15.63
N LYS A 496 25.04 -23.39 -15.91
CA LYS A 496 26.27 -23.56 -16.70
C LYS A 496 27.47 -23.04 -15.93
N THR A 497 28.65 -23.47 -16.37
CA THR A 497 29.92 -22.99 -15.81
C THR A 497 29.99 -21.47 -15.96
N ASN A 498 30.39 -20.79 -14.88
CA ASN A 498 30.47 -19.34 -14.73
C ASN A 498 29.15 -18.57 -14.55
N ASP A 499 28.00 -19.24 -14.50
CA ASP A 499 26.78 -18.57 -14.01
C ASP A 499 27.04 -18.01 -12.60
N VAL A 500 26.45 -16.85 -12.30
CA VAL A 500 26.61 -16.16 -11.02
C VAL A 500 25.25 -16.10 -10.33
N ILE A 501 25.17 -16.68 -9.14
CA ILE A 501 24.02 -16.59 -8.25
C ILE A 501 24.28 -15.47 -7.26
N THR A 502 23.37 -14.50 -7.15
CA THR A 502 23.48 -13.38 -6.21
C THR A 502 22.34 -13.43 -5.21
N VAL A 503 22.68 -13.21 -3.94
CA VAL A 503 21.72 -12.96 -2.85
C VAL A 503 22.08 -11.62 -2.25
N ARG A 504 21.13 -10.68 -2.22
CA ARG A 504 21.31 -9.38 -1.55
C ARG A 504 20.32 -9.23 -0.42
N TYR A 505 20.83 -8.90 0.76
CA TYR A 505 20.03 -8.76 1.96
C TYR A 505 20.48 -7.57 2.79
N LYS A 506 19.66 -7.21 3.76
CA LYS A 506 19.95 -6.25 4.81
C LYS A 506 19.56 -6.89 6.14
N LEU A 507 20.52 -7.08 7.03
CA LEU A 507 20.30 -7.65 8.35
C LEU A 507 19.92 -6.50 9.30
N VAL A 508 18.64 -6.25 9.50
CA VAL A 508 18.13 -5.11 10.29
C VAL A 508 18.37 -5.34 11.79
N LYS A 509 18.12 -6.57 12.26
CA LYS A 509 18.31 -6.96 13.66
C LYS A 509 18.68 -8.43 13.77
N GLY A 510 19.32 -8.77 14.89
CA GLY A 510 19.54 -10.15 15.31
C GLY A 510 20.76 -10.76 14.64
N LYS A 511 20.79 -12.10 14.61
CA LYS A 511 21.87 -12.88 13.99
C LYS A 511 21.34 -14.23 13.55
N SER A 512 21.98 -14.82 12.55
CA SER A 512 21.67 -16.17 12.05
C SER A 512 22.83 -16.68 11.18
N ASP A 513 23.00 -17.99 11.08
CA ASP A 513 23.76 -18.62 10.00
C ASP A 513 22.76 -18.99 8.90
N ILE A 514 22.90 -18.40 7.71
CA ILE A 514 21.96 -18.58 6.61
C ILE A 514 22.70 -19.12 5.40
N ASN A 515 22.23 -20.26 4.88
CA ASN A 515 22.74 -20.86 3.65
C ASN A 515 21.67 -20.76 2.54
N LEU A 516 22.13 -20.55 1.30
CA LEU A 516 21.32 -20.78 0.11
C LEU A 516 21.24 -22.29 -0.15
N ILE A 517 20.02 -22.79 -0.36
CA ILE A 517 19.77 -24.20 -0.69
C ILE A 517 19.26 -24.33 -2.11
N LEU A 518 19.78 -25.32 -2.82
CA LEU A 518 19.41 -25.68 -4.19
C LEU A 518 19.18 -27.19 -4.26
N SER A 519 18.18 -27.63 -5.01
CA SER A 519 18.07 -29.03 -5.46
C SER A 519 17.94 -29.11 -6.97
N ALA A 520 18.15 -30.29 -7.54
CA ALA A 520 18.08 -30.51 -8.98
C ALA A 520 16.93 -31.43 -9.37
N LYS A 521 16.45 -31.28 -10.60
CA LYS A 521 15.41 -32.13 -11.20
C LYS A 521 15.84 -33.59 -11.17
N GLY A 522 14.94 -34.46 -10.72
CA GLY A 522 15.21 -35.89 -10.49
C GLY A 522 16.04 -36.19 -9.23
N ASN A 523 16.36 -35.18 -8.43
CA ASN A 523 17.03 -35.30 -7.12
C ASN A 523 16.55 -34.21 -6.15
N GLU A 524 15.25 -33.91 -6.16
CA GLU A 524 14.64 -32.77 -5.48
C GLU A 524 14.80 -32.82 -3.94
N THR A 525 15.01 -34.01 -3.37
CA THR A 525 15.14 -34.25 -1.92
C THR A 525 16.58 -34.12 -1.40
N VAL A 526 17.55 -33.82 -2.26
CA VAL A 526 18.96 -33.68 -1.87
C VAL A 526 19.42 -32.24 -2.06
N ILE A 527 19.93 -31.64 -0.98
CA ILE A 527 20.53 -30.30 -1.01
C ILE A 527 21.89 -30.37 -1.69
N LEU A 528 22.11 -29.48 -2.66
CA LEU A 528 23.36 -29.39 -3.41
C LEU A 528 24.28 -28.32 -2.82
N ARG A 529 25.50 -28.72 -2.45
CA ARG A 529 26.63 -27.82 -2.13
C ARG A 529 26.36 -26.79 -1.03
N GLU A 530 25.43 -27.05 -0.13
CA GLU A 530 25.02 -26.11 0.93
C GLU A 530 26.18 -25.47 1.69
N SER A 531 27.17 -26.26 2.13
CA SER A 531 28.33 -25.76 2.89
C SER A 531 29.18 -24.72 2.15
N ASN A 532 29.02 -24.60 0.82
CA ASN A 532 29.70 -23.66 -0.06
C ASN A 532 28.81 -22.44 -0.43
N LEU A 533 27.56 -22.42 0.00
CA LEU A 533 26.55 -21.43 -0.36
C LEU A 533 26.12 -20.60 0.87
N LYS A 534 27.09 -20.16 1.68
CA LYS A 534 26.86 -19.38 2.90
C LYS A 534 26.53 -17.92 2.59
N VAL A 535 25.36 -17.45 3.02
CA VAL A 535 24.84 -16.11 2.78
C VAL A 535 25.11 -15.18 3.97
N VAL A 536 24.71 -15.60 5.17
CA VAL A 536 24.90 -14.86 6.43
C VAL A 536 25.61 -15.76 7.42
N THR A 537 26.43 -15.19 8.29
CA THR A 537 26.98 -15.91 9.43
C THR A 537 26.67 -15.18 10.71
N THR A 538 26.59 -15.90 11.83
CA THR A 538 26.38 -15.31 13.17
C THR A 538 27.45 -14.32 13.60
N SER A 539 28.59 -14.26 12.90
CA SER A 539 29.65 -13.25 13.11
C SER A 539 29.35 -11.89 12.46
N GLU A 540 28.36 -11.84 11.58
CA GLU A 540 27.94 -10.63 10.90
C GLU A 540 27.12 -9.74 11.84
N VAL A 541 27.40 -8.43 11.80
CA VAL A 541 26.75 -7.45 12.67
C VAL A 541 25.57 -6.85 11.92
N ALA A 542 24.40 -6.85 12.55
CA ALA A 542 23.20 -6.20 12.01
C ALA A 542 23.44 -4.71 11.72
N ASP A 543 22.91 -4.26 10.59
CA ASP A 543 23.11 -2.95 10.00
C ASP A 543 21.92 -2.60 9.09
N ASP A 544 21.03 -1.75 9.58
CA ASP A 544 19.77 -1.36 8.92
C ASP A 544 19.96 -0.39 7.75
N GLU A 545 21.18 0.00 7.41
CA GLU A 545 21.47 0.91 6.31
C GLU A 545 22.06 0.22 5.09
N VAL A 546 22.75 -0.90 5.28
CA VAL A 546 23.59 -1.50 4.23
C VAL A 546 22.90 -2.70 3.60
N TRP A 547 22.78 -2.65 2.29
CA TRP A 547 22.49 -3.82 1.48
C TRP A 547 23.79 -4.58 1.20
N ILE A 548 23.86 -5.81 1.67
CA ILE A 548 25.02 -6.70 1.56
C ILE A 548 24.79 -7.66 0.40
N GLU A 549 25.79 -7.74 -0.49
CA GLU A 549 25.78 -8.62 -1.65
C GLU A 549 26.62 -9.87 -1.36
N LYS A 550 26.05 -11.04 -1.67
CA LYS A 550 26.78 -12.33 -1.69
C LYS A 550 26.62 -12.96 -3.06
N THR A 551 27.74 -13.35 -3.65
CA THR A 551 27.78 -13.97 -4.98
C THR A 551 28.41 -15.35 -4.94
N PHE A 552 27.82 -16.28 -5.70
CA PHE A 552 28.30 -17.65 -5.86
C PHE A 552 28.45 -17.94 -7.35
N LYS A 553 29.71 -18.05 -7.79
CA LYS A 553 30.03 -18.38 -9.18
C LYS A 553 30.09 -19.89 -9.37
N VAL A 554 29.38 -20.43 -10.36
CA VAL A 554 29.38 -21.86 -10.75
C VAL A 554 30.74 -22.25 -11.35
N SER A 555 31.73 -22.37 -10.48
CA SER A 555 33.13 -22.66 -10.77
C SER A 555 33.82 -23.23 -9.52
N GLY A 556 35.02 -23.80 -9.67
CA GLY A 556 35.75 -24.40 -8.55
C GLY A 556 34.92 -25.46 -7.81
N LEU A 557 34.66 -25.26 -6.52
CA LEU A 557 33.85 -26.18 -5.69
C LEU A 557 32.39 -26.29 -6.15
N LEU A 558 31.88 -25.27 -6.85
CA LEU A 558 30.51 -25.23 -7.37
C LEU A 558 30.41 -25.75 -8.81
N THR A 559 31.51 -26.14 -9.47
CA THR A 559 31.48 -26.64 -10.86
C THR A 559 30.56 -27.84 -11.04
N THR A 560 30.30 -28.64 -10.00
CA THR A 560 29.36 -29.77 -10.10
C THR A 560 27.89 -29.37 -10.21
N LEU A 561 27.58 -28.08 -10.01
CA LEU A 561 26.26 -27.52 -10.32
C LEU A 561 26.10 -27.26 -11.83
N SER A 562 27.19 -27.21 -12.59
CA SER A 562 27.13 -27.06 -14.05
C SER A 562 26.39 -28.24 -14.67
N ASN A 563 25.48 -27.93 -15.61
CA ASN A 563 24.56 -28.86 -16.26
C ASN A 563 23.55 -29.54 -15.33
N LYS A 564 23.33 -29.01 -14.12
CA LYS A 564 22.18 -29.38 -13.29
C LYS A 564 21.01 -28.46 -13.61
N GLU A 565 19.84 -29.05 -13.79
CA GLU A 565 18.55 -28.36 -13.87
C GLU A 565 18.07 -28.12 -12.44
N ILE A 566 18.12 -26.87 -11.98
CA ILE A 566 17.76 -26.51 -10.60
C ILE A 566 16.24 -26.55 -10.46
N ALA A 567 15.75 -27.39 -9.56
CA ALA A 567 14.33 -27.65 -9.33
C ALA A 567 13.72 -26.76 -8.24
N MET A 568 14.51 -26.41 -7.23
CA MET A 568 14.06 -25.64 -6.08
C MET A 568 15.17 -24.73 -5.58
N ILE A 569 14.79 -23.51 -5.19
CA ILE A 569 15.65 -22.49 -4.57
C ILE A 569 15.03 -22.07 -3.23
N GLY A 570 15.84 -22.01 -2.17
CA GLY A 570 15.39 -21.61 -0.84
C GLY A 570 16.52 -21.13 0.06
N LEU A 571 16.22 -20.97 1.35
CA LEU A 571 17.18 -20.62 2.40
C LEU A 571 17.09 -21.61 3.56
N HIS A 572 18.22 -21.90 4.21
CA HIS A 572 18.31 -22.68 5.44
C HIS A 572 18.86 -21.79 6.54
N PHE A 573 18.11 -21.67 7.64
CA PHE A 573 18.41 -20.82 8.79
C PHE A 573 18.82 -21.67 9.96
N MET A 574 19.99 -21.38 10.54
CA MET A 574 20.48 -22.01 11.75
C MET A 574 20.86 -20.93 12.77
N ASN A 575 20.67 -21.21 14.06
CA ASN A 575 21.05 -20.32 15.16
C ASN A 575 20.43 -18.90 15.06
N ALA A 576 19.24 -18.78 14.48
CA ALA A 576 18.56 -17.50 14.33
C ALA A 576 18.07 -16.99 15.70
N GLN A 577 18.49 -15.78 16.08
CA GLN A 577 18.10 -15.13 17.33
C GLN A 577 17.63 -13.71 17.05
N ASP A 578 16.36 -13.43 17.33
CA ASP A 578 15.68 -12.16 17.06
C ASP A 578 15.97 -11.63 15.64
N LEU A 579 16.00 -12.55 14.67
CA LEU A 579 16.32 -12.24 13.29
C LEU A 579 15.28 -11.27 12.73
N ASP A 580 15.77 -10.24 12.05
CA ASP A 580 14.98 -9.40 11.15
C ASP A 580 15.85 -9.11 9.92
N LEU A 581 15.54 -9.80 8.82
CA LEU A 581 16.32 -9.76 7.59
C LEU A 581 15.41 -9.36 6.42
N TYR A 582 15.86 -8.36 5.67
CA TYR A 582 15.23 -7.95 4.41
C TYR A 582 16.01 -8.59 3.26
N LEU A 583 15.33 -9.32 2.40
CA LEU A 583 15.85 -9.89 1.18
C LEU A 583 15.44 -8.99 0.00
N GLY A 584 16.42 -8.35 -0.62
CA GLY A 584 16.22 -7.33 -1.65
C GLY A 584 16.70 -7.75 -3.04
N GLU A 585 17.37 -8.90 -3.17
CA GLU A 585 17.69 -9.49 -4.47
C GLU A 585 17.90 -11.01 -4.35
N PHE A 586 17.32 -11.75 -5.29
CA PHE A 586 17.85 -13.05 -5.72
C PHE A 586 18.01 -13.03 -7.22
N SER A 587 19.19 -13.41 -7.73
CA SER A 587 19.41 -13.50 -9.17
C SER A 587 20.31 -14.64 -9.61
N ILE A 588 20.11 -15.12 -10.84
CA ILE A 588 21.00 -16.03 -11.56
C ILE A 588 21.29 -15.39 -12.92
N THR A 589 22.54 -15.02 -13.14
CA THR A 589 22.99 -14.34 -14.36
C THR A 589 24.00 -15.19 -15.13
N ARG A 590 23.98 -15.09 -16.46
CA ARG A 590 24.90 -15.79 -17.36
C ARG A 590 25.59 -14.81 -18.31
N GLY A 591 26.91 -14.72 -18.17
CA GLY A 591 27.71 -13.88 -19.06
C GLY A 591 27.37 -12.39 -18.95
N THR A 592 27.65 -11.66 -20.02
CA THR A 592 27.34 -10.22 -20.15
C THR A 592 26.16 -10.05 -21.08
N THR A 593 25.26 -9.12 -20.75
CA THR A 593 24.11 -8.79 -21.60
C THR A 593 24.41 -7.56 -22.46
N SER A 594 23.68 -7.42 -23.57
CA SER A 594 23.81 -6.27 -24.45
C SER A 594 23.15 -5.04 -23.83
N THR A 595 23.82 -3.88 -23.89
CA THR A 595 23.18 -2.61 -23.58
C THR A 595 22.12 -2.31 -24.67
N PRO A 596 20.87 -2.01 -24.30
CA PRO A 596 19.82 -1.69 -25.26
C PRO A 596 20.09 -0.36 -25.99
N SER A 597 19.43 -0.15 -27.13
CA SER A 597 19.45 1.14 -27.81
C SER A 597 18.73 2.23 -26.99
N ALA A 598 19.05 3.49 -27.23
CA ALA A 598 18.24 4.59 -26.69
C ALA A 598 16.83 4.57 -27.29
N PRO A 599 15.77 4.83 -26.51
CA PRO A 599 14.41 4.95 -27.02
C PRO A 599 14.25 6.15 -27.96
N GLU A 600 13.14 6.18 -28.69
CA GLU A 600 12.66 7.34 -29.44
C GLU A 600 11.35 7.84 -28.84
N ILE A 601 11.38 9.02 -28.18
CA ILE A 601 10.18 9.65 -27.63
C ILE A 601 9.32 10.20 -28.77
N THR A 602 8.06 9.77 -28.81
CA THR A 602 7.05 10.21 -29.77
C THR A 602 6.06 11.20 -29.17
N VAL A 603 5.78 11.09 -27.87
CA VAL A 603 4.91 12.01 -27.13
C VAL A 603 5.56 12.35 -25.79
N ALA A 604 5.56 13.63 -25.44
CA ALA A 604 5.89 14.11 -24.10
C ALA A 604 4.96 15.28 -23.78
N LYS A 605 4.18 15.17 -22.70
CA LYS A 605 3.11 16.14 -22.40
C LYS A 605 2.97 16.35 -20.89
N THR A 606 2.86 17.61 -20.48
CA THR A 606 2.36 18.00 -19.15
C THR A 606 0.84 17.85 -19.12
N LEU A 607 0.33 17.23 -18.07
CA LEU A 607 -1.09 16.92 -17.92
C LEU A 607 -1.78 17.86 -16.93
N GLY A 608 -1.07 18.28 -15.89
CA GLY A 608 -1.57 19.19 -14.88
C GLY A 608 -0.49 19.52 -13.88
N ASN A 609 -0.72 20.56 -13.08
CA ASN A 609 0.15 20.82 -11.94
C ASN A 609 -0.63 21.20 -10.69
N HIS A 610 0.01 20.99 -9.56
CA HIS A 610 -0.55 21.23 -8.24
C HIS A 610 0.61 21.52 -7.29
N TYR A 611 0.34 21.93 -6.06
CA TYR A 611 1.37 22.42 -5.14
C TYR A 611 2.58 21.48 -4.92
N LYS A 612 2.43 20.16 -5.10
CA LYS A 612 3.55 19.20 -4.98
C LYS A 612 4.37 19.02 -6.26
N GLY A 613 3.86 19.41 -7.43
CA GLY A 613 4.61 19.27 -8.68
C GLY A 613 3.77 19.27 -9.95
N VAL A 614 4.36 18.73 -11.02
CA VAL A 614 3.76 18.63 -12.35
C VAL A 614 3.53 17.16 -12.70
N ASP A 615 2.32 16.84 -13.13
CA ASP A 615 1.99 15.54 -13.69
C ASP A 615 2.22 15.56 -15.20
N ALA A 616 2.76 14.48 -15.74
CA ALA A 616 3.12 14.37 -17.14
C ALA A 616 3.05 12.93 -17.64
N LYS A 617 3.07 12.76 -18.96
CA LYS A 617 3.20 11.45 -19.61
C LYS A 617 4.21 11.46 -20.75
N VAL A 618 4.80 10.30 -20.99
CA VAL A 618 5.67 10.03 -22.15
C VAL A 618 5.18 8.79 -22.88
N ILE A 619 5.27 8.80 -24.20
CA ILE A 619 5.14 7.63 -25.07
C ILE A 619 6.37 7.58 -25.95
N PHE A 620 6.92 6.39 -26.14
CA PHE A 620 8.14 6.18 -26.90
C PHE A 620 8.10 4.86 -27.67
N ASN A 621 9.05 4.67 -28.56
CA ASN A 621 9.28 3.42 -29.27
C ASN A 621 10.72 2.98 -29.08
N MET A 622 10.95 1.67 -29.22
CA MET A 622 12.30 1.11 -29.27
C MET A 622 12.70 0.76 -30.71
N PRO A 623 13.93 1.08 -31.14
CA PRO A 623 14.46 0.61 -32.41
C PRO A 623 14.40 -0.91 -32.49
N ASN A 624 13.73 -1.42 -33.52
CA ASN A 624 13.57 -2.85 -33.76
C ASN A 624 13.43 -3.13 -35.26
N ASN A 625 13.55 -4.40 -35.66
CA ASN A 625 13.50 -4.85 -37.04
C ASN A 625 12.34 -5.84 -37.31
N LYS A 626 11.34 -5.88 -36.43
CA LYS A 626 10.18 -6.76 -36.57
C LYS A 626 9.23 -6.19 -37.63
N GLU A 627 8.49 -7.08 -38.30
CA GLU A 627 7.46 -6.67 -39.24
C GLU A 627 6.34 -5.90 -38.52
N ALA A 628 5.83 -4.84 -39.15
CA ALA A 628 4.75 -4.04 -38.59
C ALA A 628 3.53 -4.92 -38.26
N GLY A 629 2.97 -4.74 -37.06
CA GLY A 629 1.85 -5.55 -36.55
C GLY A 629 2.26 -6.83 -35.83
N THR A 630 3.56 -7.15 -35.79
CA THR A 630 4.08 -8.18 -34.88
C THR A 630 4.30 -7.55 -33.50
N PRO A 631 3.91 -8.21 -32.39
CA PRO A 631 4.31 -7.76 -31.06
C PRO A 631 5.84 -7.63 -30.96
N VAL A 632 6.28 -6.57 -30.31
CA VAL A 632 7.70 -6.39 -29.96
C VAL A 632 7.80 -6.36 -28.44
N TYR A 633 8.51 -7.34 -27.90
CA TYR A 633 8.71 -7.49 -26.47
C TYR A 633 9.99 -6.79 -26.02
N ASN A 634 10.11 -6.48 -24.73
CA ASN A 634 11.29 -5.83 -24.19
C ASN A 634 12.57 -6.65 -24.42
N LEU A 635 12.47 -7.99 -24.35
CA LEU A 635 13.58 -8.89 -24.68
C LEU A 635 14.06 -8.79 -26.13
N ASP A 636 13.17 -8.51 -27.09
CA ASP A 636 13.55 -8.36 -28.52
C ASP A 636 14.48 -7.14 -28.73
N VAL A 637 14.48 -6.19 -27.79
CA VAL A 637 15.28 -4.96 -27.85
C VAL A 637 16.33 -4.89 -26.72
N ASN A 638 16.63 -6.03 -26.09
CA ASN A 638 17.59 -6.19 -24.99
C ASN A 638 17.26 -5.35 -23.74
N ALA A 639 15.98 -5.04 -23.52
CA ALA A 639 15.53 -4.28 -22.35
C ALA A 639 14.81 -5.18 -21.33
N SER A 640 14.97 -4.93 -20.04
CA SER A 640 14.06 -5.45 -19.00
C SER A 640 12.89 -4.49 -18.76
N MET A 641 13.21 -3.20 -18.69
CA MET A 641 12.32 -2.10 -18.29
C MET A 641 12.93 -0.76 -18.73
N PHE A 642 12.25 0.33 -18.39
CA PHE A 642 12.66 1.69 -18.71
C PHE A 642 12.69 2.57 -17.47
N LYS A 643 13.71 3.41 -17.36
CA LYS A 643 13.81 4.46 -16.34
C LYS A 643 13.21 5.76 -16.87
N LEU A 644 12.36 6.35 -16.05
CA LEU A 644 11.66 7.60 -16.33
C LEU A 644 12.37 8.74 -15.60
N TYR A 645 12.82 9.74 -16.36
CA TYR A 645 13.50 10.93 -15.85
C TYR A 645 12.71 12.19 -16.17
N ALA A 646 12.79 13.19 -15.30
CA ALA A 646 12.27 14.52 -15.57
C ALA A 646 13.35 15.56 -15.29
N GLN A 647 13.30 16.69 -15.99
CA GLN A 647 14.21 17.79 -15.74
C GLN A 647 13.54 19.13 -16.05
N GLN A 648 13.45 19.99 -15.04
CA GLN A 648 13.14 21.41 -15.24
C GLN A 648 14.33 22.12 -15.88
N GLU A 649 14.09 23.08 -16.76
CA GLU A 649 15.16 23.88 -17.37
C GLU A 649 16.01 24.59 -16.28
N GLY A 650 17.33 24.31 -16.29
CA GLY A 650 18.26 24.78 -15.24
C GLY A 650 18.28 23.95 -13.94
N GLY A 651 17.52 22.85 -13.87
CA GLY A 651 17.57 21.86 -12.79
C GLY A 651 18.40 20.62 -13.13
N ASP A 652 18.67 19.79 -12.13
CA ASP A 652 19.29 18.48 -12.33
C ASP A 652 18.24 17.46 -12.81
N PRO A 653 18.63 16.43 -13.59
CA PRO A 653 17.75 15.31 -13.90
C PRO A 653 17.29 14.58 -12.63
N ILE A 654 15.99 14.30 -12.53
CA ILE A 654 15.37 13.58 -11.43
C ILE A 654 14.90 12.23 -11.94
N PHE A 655 15.25 11.15 -11.21
CA PHE A 655 14.76 9.82 -11.50
C PHE A 655 13.40 9.60 -10.85
N MET A 656 12.36 9.48 -11.68
CA MET A 656 10.97 9.48 -11.24
C MET A 656 10.40 8.08 -10.99
N GLY A 657 10.94 7.05 -11.64
CA GLY A 657 10.50 5.66 -11.45
C GLY A 657 10.72 4.80 -12.69
N ILE A 658 10.14 3.61 -12.72
CA ILE A 658 10.32 2.63 -13.81
C ILE A 658 9.00 2.18 -14.43
N THR A 659 9.07 1.67 -15.66
CA THR A 659 7.93 1.08 -16.38
C THR A 659 8.40 -0.06 -17.29
N THR A 660 7.56 -1.08 -17.50
CA THR A 660 7.77 -2.10 -18.54
C THR A 660 7.14 -1.71 -19.87
N SER A 661 6.11 -0.87 -19.84
CA SER A 661 5.43 -0.37 -21.03
C SER A 661 6.29 0.62 -21.80
N TRP A 662 6.00 0.79 -23.10
CA TRP A 662 6.62 1.85 -23.91
C TRP A 662 5.88 3.19 -23.75
N ALA A 663 5.44 3.42 -22.52
CA ALA A 663 4.75 4.60 -22.04
C ALA A 663 4.97 4.72 -20.53
N GLY A 664 4.98 5.94 -20.02
CA GLY A 664 5.25 6.22 -18.62
C GLY A 664 4.46 7.43 -18.12
N MET A 665 3.92 7.30 -16.91
CA MET A 665 3.31 8.40 -16.16
C MET A 665 4.34 8.98 -15.18
N TYR A 666 4.34 10.29 -15.06
CA TYR A 666 5.13 11.05 -14.11
C TYR A 666 4.16 11.78 -13.21
N TYR A 667 4.29 11.58 -11.91
CA TYR A 667 3.41 12.18 -10.93
C TYR A 667 4.22 13.06 -9.99
N SER A 668 3.75 14.29 -9.78
CA SER A 668 4.41 15.31 -8.94
C SER A 668 5.90 15.47 -9.26
N ILE A 669 6.24 15.75 -10.53
CA ILE A 669 7.59 16.20 -10.91
C ILE A 669 7.92 17.45 -10.08
N PRO A 670 8.97 17.43 -9.24
CA PRO A 670 9.34 18.58 -8.44
C PRO A 670 9.74 19.75 -9.32
N VAL A 671 9.24 20.94 -9.00
CA VAL A 671 9.57 22.17 -9.72
C VAL A 671 10.02 23.25 -8.75
N ASP A 672 11.07 23.95 -9.14
CA ASP A 672 11.59 25.14 -8.49
C ASP A 672 10.92 26.36 -9.11
N ALA A 673 10.22 27.15 -8.28
CA ALA A 673 9.48 28.33 -8.73
C ALA A 673 10.41 29.43 -9.29
N ASP A 674 11.67 29.47 -8.86
CA ASP A 674 12.66 30.47 -9.29
C ASP A 674 13.34 30.11 -10.63
N LYS A 675 13.06 28.91 -11.15
CA LYS A 675 13.59 28.42 -12.43
C LYS A 675 12.55 28.56 -13.55
N ALA A 676 13.04 28.39 -14.78
CA ALA A 676 12.20 28.43 -15.97
C ALA A 676 11.05 27.41 -15.86
N GLN A 677 9.85 27.85 -16.20
CA GLN A 677 8.61 27.07 -16.09
C GLN A 677 8.45 26.14 -17.30
N ARG A 678 9.50 25.35 -17.56
CA ARG A 678 9.60 24.42 -18.68
C ARG A 678 10.24 23.14 -18.21
N ILE A 679 9.69 22.01 -18.63
CA ILE A 679 10.21 20.68 -18.28
C ILE A 679 10.49 19.86 -19.54
N ARG A 680 11.45 18.94 -19.46
CA ARG A 680 11.61 17.86 -20.44
C ARG A 680 11.54 16.51 -19.75
N LEU A 681 11.02 15.53 -20.46
CA LEU A 681 10.90 14.15 -19.99
C LEU A 681 11.97 13.30 -20.66
N GLY A 682 12.53 12.36 -19.91
CA GLY A 682 13.65 11.52 -20.33
C GLY A 682 13.34 10.05 -20.13
N VAL A 683 13.76 9.21 -21.06
CA VAL A 683 13.62 7.75 -20.95
C VAL A 683 14.96 7.09 -21.24
N ALA A 684 15.37 6.14 -20.40
CA ALA A 684 16.49 5.25 -20.67
C ALA A 684 16.03 3.79 -20.62
N ALA A 685 16.48 2.99 -21.57
CA ALA A 685 16.23 1.54 -21.58
C ALA A 685 17.26 0.85 -20.68
N VAL A 686 16.81 -0.11 -19.87
CA VAL A 686 17.64 -0.84 -18.91
C VAL A 686 17.94 -2.23 -19.47
N SER A 687 19.20 -2.67 -19.48
CA SER A 687 19.58 -4.00 -19.96
C SER A 687 18.87 -5.11 -19.20
N VAL A 688 18.72 -6.28 -19.82
CA VAL A 688 18.00 -7.42 -19.22
C VAL A 688 18.56 -7.88 -17.86
N ASP A 689 19.85 -7.64 -17.59
CA ASP A 689 20.49 -7.89 -16.28
C ASP A 689 20.47 -6.71 -15.30
N THR A 690 19.90 -5.57 -15.72
CA THR A 690 19.83 -4.30 -14.97
C THR A 690 21.16 -3.64 -14.61
N ASN A 691 22.25 -4.03 -15.28
CA ASN A 691 23.61 -3.53 -15.00
C ASN A 691 24.05 -2.37 -15.90
N SER A 692 23.36 -2.14 -17.02
CA SER A 692 23.64 -1.03 -17.92
C SER A 692 22.35 -0.36 -18.41
N ASP A 693 22.45 0.92 -18.74
CA ASP A 693 21.37 1.69 -19.31
C ASP A 693 21.82 2.22 -20.68
N SER A 694 20.87 2.44 -21.58
CA SER A 694 21.10 3.33 -22.73
C SER A 694 21.24 4.78 -22.29
N ASP A 695 21.75 5.64 -23.18
CA ASP A 695 21.72 7.09 -22.94
C ASP A 695 20.28 7.57 -22.70
N ILE A 696 20.10 8.54 -21.80
CA ILE A 696 18.79 9.15 -21.57
C ILE A 696 18.35 9.88 -22.84
N LYS A 697 17.29 9.39 -23.47
CA LYS A 697 16.63 10.12 -24.55
C LYS A 697 15.73 11.18 -23.94
N TRP A 698 16.02 12.44 -24.19
CA TRP A 698 15.20 13.57 -23.76
C TRP A 698 14.20 14.01 -24.83
N SER A 699 13.01 14.42 -24.39
CA SER A 699 12.08 15.21 -25.18
C SER A 699 12.61 16.63 -25.40
N ASN A 700 11.97 17.37 -26.31
CA ASN A 700 12.08 18.83 -26.27
C ASN A 700 11.53 19.36 -24.93
N TYR A 701 11.97 20.56 -24.54
CA TYR A 701 11.33 21.27 -23.42
C TYR A 701 9.89 21.60 -23.78
N ILE A 702 8.99 21.27 -22.87
CA ILE A 702 7.56 21.56 -22.89
C ILE A 702 7.36 22.89 -22.17
N ASP A 703 6.61 23.81 -22.79
CA ASP A 703 6.31 25.12 -22.23
C ASP A 703 5.13 25.05 -21.26
N GLY A 704 5.29 25.62 -20.06
CA GLY A 704 4.26 25.63 -19.03
C GLY A 704 4.10 24.26 -18.34
N PHE A 705 3.32 24.25 -17.26
CA PHE A 705 3.13 23.09 -16.39
C PHE A 705 1.73 22.46 -16.49
N GLY A 706 0.94 22.86 -17.49
CA GLY A 706 -0.49 22.53 -17.56
C GLY A 706 -1.33 23.39 -16.61
N ASP A 707 -2.60 23.01 -16.46
CA ASP A 707 -3.56 23.71 -15.60
C ASP A 707 -3.27 23.47 -14.11
N TYR A 708 -3.37 24.55 -13.32
CA TYR A 708 -3.15 24.51 -11.89
C TYR A 708 -4.38 24.04 -11.12
N PHE A 709 -4.28 22.86 -10.52
CA PHE A 709 -5.27 22.30 -9.63
C PHE A 709 -5.03 22.83 -8.21
N THR A 710 -5.85 23.81 -7.82
CA THR A 710 -5.78 24.45 -6.51
C THR A 710 -6.32 23.51 -5.43
N ILE A 711 -5.56 23.30 -4.36
CA ILE A 711 -5.99 22.49 -3.21
C ILE A 711 -6.53 23.40 -2.10
N ASN A 712 -7.82 23.25 -1.83
CA ASN A 712 -8.61 24.08 -0.93
C ASN A 712 -8.45 23.74 0.56
N ASP A 713 -7.73 22.65 0.87
CA ASP A 713 -7.57 22.15 2.22
C ASP A 713 -6.76 23.15 3.06
N VAL A 714 -7.11 23.24 4.35
CA VAL A 714 -6.46 24.13 5.30
C VAL A 714 -5.76 23.32 6.38
N GLN A 715 -4.66 23.86 6.86
CA GLN A 715 -3.84 23.28 7.90
C GLN A 715 -3.56 24.27 9.01
N ILE A 716 -3.33 23.73 10.20
CA ILE A 716 -2.83 24.46 11.37
C ILE A 716 -1.50 23.85 11.79
N ASP A 717 -0.56 24.69 12.20
CA ASP A 717 0.80 24.29 12.54
C ASP A 717 0.93 23.58 13.90
N LYS A 718 -0.14 23.60 14.71
CA LYS A 718 -0.19 23.04 16.06
C LYS A 718 -1.50 22.31 16.34
N THR A 719 -1.39 21.10 16.88
CA THR A 719 -2.52 20.28 17.34
C THR A 719 -3.01 20.67 18.74
N THR A 720 -2.18 21.36 19.53
CA THR A 720 -2.53 21.87 20.85
C THR A 720 -1.92 23.25 21.01
N ILE A 721 -2.77 24.25 21.25
CA ILE A 721 -2.39 25.65 21.37
C ILE A 721 -2.69 26.14 22.79
N LYS A 722 -1.76 26.88 23.38
CA LYS A 722 -1.89 27.47 24.71
C LYS A 722 -2.27 28.95 24.69
N PRO A 723 -2.85 29.47 25.78
CA PRO A 723 -3.09 30.89 25.94
C PRO A 723 -1.86 31.70 25.60
N GLU A 724 -2.05 32.70 24.74
CA GLU A 724 -1.02 33.64 24.29
C GLU A 724 0.13 32.97 23.48
N GLU A 725 -0.06 31.73 23.02
CA GLU A 725 0.89 31.03 22.17
C GLU A 725 0.64 31.35 20.70
N ASP A 726 1.70 31.75 19.97
CA ASP A 726 1.64 31.95 18.52
C ASP A 726 1.24 30.67 17.80
N PHE A 727 0.41 30.79 16.75
CA PHE A 727 0.10 29.68 15.86
C PHE A 727 -0.23 30.22 14.47
N GLU A 728 -0.33 29.30 13.51
CA GLU A 728 -0.55 29.62 12.12
C GLU A 728 -1.58 28.70 11.48
N ILE A 729 -2.50 29.32 10.74
CA ILE A 729 -3.40 28.62 9.84
C ILE A 729 -3.00 28.96 8.41
N SER A 730 -2.92 27.98 7.51
CA SER A 730 -2.64 28.24 6.11
C SER A 730 -3.46 27.33 5.20
N TYR A 731 -3.53 27.67 3.92
CA TYR A 731 -3.82 26.66 2.91
C TYR A 731 -2.70 25.61 2.90
N VAL A 732 -3.08 24.35 2.64
CA VAL A 732 -2.13 23.27 2.32
C VAL A 732 -1.42 23.58 1.00
N ASP A 733 -2.12 24.25 0.08
CA ASP A 733 -1.56 24.80 -1.14
C ASP A 733 -0.98 26.21 -0.93
N PRO A 734 0.35 26.38 -0.85
CA PRO A 734 0.97 27.71 -0.70
C PRO A 734 0.77 28.63 -1.91
N ARG A 735 0.32 28.10 -3.07
CA ARG A 735 0.03 28.87 -4.29
C ARG A 735 -1.45 29.14 -4.49
N HIS A 736 -2.29 28.84 -3.49
CA HIS A 736 -3.70 29.20 -3.50
C HIS A 736 -3.89 30.72 -3.67
N ASN A 737 -5.03 31.16 -4.19
CA ASN A 737 -5.37 32.57 -4.16
C ASN A 737 -5.50 33.07 -2.72
N PRO A 738 -5.03 34.29 -2.39
CA PRO A 738 -5.20 34.85 -1.06
C PRO A 738 -6.68 35.03 -0.68
N ALA A 739 -7.00 34.83 0.59
CA ALA A 739 -8.36 34.94 1.14
C ALA A 739 -8.39 35.87 2.37
N GLY A 740 -9.61 36.25 2.77
CA GLY A 740 -9.88 36.81 4.09
C GLY A 740 -10.07 35.69 5.11
N TRP A 741 -9.52 35.86 6.30
CA TRP A 741 -9.53 34.88 7.39
C TRP A 741 -10.00 35.55 8.67
N LYS A 742 -10.91 34.91 9.40
CA LYS A 742 -11.39 35.40 10.69
C LYS A 742 -11.52 34.25 11.67
N LEU A 743 -11.16 34.53 12.92
CA LEU A 743 -11.46 33.68 14.06
C LEU A 743 -12.58 34.31 14.88
N TYR A 744 -13.64 33.55 15.12
CA TYR A 744 -14.76 33.97 15.95
C TYR A 744 -14.74 33.24 17.30
N ASN A 745 -15.02 33.95 18.40
CA ASN A 745 -15.30 33.33 19.70
C ASN A 745 -16.71 32.71 19.74
N ALA A 746 -17.07 32.13 20.89
CA ALA A 746 -18.37 31.49 21.11
C ALA A 746 -19.56 32.47 21.02
N GLU A 747 -19.32 33.75 21.30
CA GLU A 747 -20.29 34.84 21.22
C GLU A 747 -20.51 35.35 19.78
N GLY A 748 -19.72 34.85 18.82
CA GLY A 748 -19.78 35.26 17.42
C GLY A 748 -19.02 36.56 17.11
N GLU A 749 -18.11 36.98 17.99
CA GLU A 749 -17.24 38.15 17.83
C GLU A 749 -15.91 37.76 17.18
N VAL A 750 -15.43 38.59 16.25
CA VAL A 750 -14.12 38.38 15.61
C VAL A 750 -13.00 38.74 16.59
N VAL A 751 -12.19 37.76 16.98
CA VAL A 751 -11.06 37.96 17.92
C VAL A 751 -9.72 38.18 17.22
N LYS A 752 -9.56 37.62 16.02
CA LYS A 752 -8.37 37.79 15.16
C LYS A 752 -8.83 37.75 13.71
N GLU A 753 -8.17 38.52 12.84
CA GLU A 753 -8.43 38.50 11.41
C GLU A 753 -7.16 38.78 10.59
N ALA A 754 -7.17 38.30 9.35
CA ALA A 754 -6.19 38.66 8.33
C ALA A 754 -6.89 38.75 6.97
N ASN A 755 -6.44 39.66 6.11
CA ASN A 755 -7.03 39.86 4.79
C ASN A 755 -5.98 39.66 3.70
N ASN A 756 -6.40 39.11 2.56
CA ASN A 756 -5.57 38.94 1.37
C ASN A 756 -4.27 38.16 1.68
N THR A 757 -4.40 37.02 2.35
CA THR A 757 -3.28 36.12 2.66
C THR A 757 -3.62 34.65 2.37
N VAL A 758 -2.62 33.81 2.14
CA VAL A 758 -2.74 32.32 2.10
C VAL A 758 -2.37 31.68 3.43
N LYS A 759 -1.86 32.50 4.36
CA LYS A 759 -1.27 32.13 5.64
C LYS A 759 -1.66 33.18 6.69
N PHE A 760 -2.44 32.76 7.66
CA PHE A 760 -2.93 33.56 8.77
C PHE A 760 -2.11 33.27 10.03
N SER A 761 -1.08 34.08 10.27
CA SER A 761 -0.26 34.01 11.48
C SER A 761 -0.92 34.79 12.61
N VAL A 762 -1.27 34.10 13.71
CA VAL A 762 -1.91 34.68 14.89
C VAL A 762 -0.83 34.95 15.95
N THR A 763 -0.20 36.12 15.83
CA THR A 763 0.82 36.58 16.78
C THR A 763 0.20 36.98 18.12
N GLU A 764 0.95 36.75 19.20
CA GLU A 764 0.54 36.86 20.61
C GLU A 764 -0.59 35.87 20.99
N GLY A 765 -0.89 34.90 20.12
CA GLY A 765 -1.95 33.92 20.31
C GLY A 765 -3.32 34.52 20.62
N ILE A 766 -4.13 33.70 21.30
CA ILE A 766 -5.41 34.10 21.90
C ILE A 766 -5.34 33.78 23.39
N LYS A 767 -5.77 34.71 24.24
CA LYS A 767 -5.64 34.58 25.70
C LYS A 767 -6.68 33.64 26.32
N GLU A 768 -7.91 33.69 25.81
CA GLU A 768 -9.03 32.96 26.38
C GLU A 768 -8.97 31.48 25.97
N VAL A 769 -9.19 30.60 26.95
CA VAL A 769 -9.35 29.16 26.68
C VAL A 769 -10.71 28.95 26.04
N GLY A 770 -10.77 28.18 24.97
CA GLY A 770 -12.00 27.98 24.23
C GLY A 770 -11.76 27.42 22.84
N ALA A 771 -12.87 27.24 22.12
CA ALA A 771 -12.86 26.86 20.72
C ALA A 771 -13.29 28.04 19.86
N TYR A 772 -12.62 28.23 18.72
CA TYR A 772 -12.81 29.36 17.83
C TYR A 772 -13.14 28.87 16.42
N ASP A 773 -14.15 29.49 15.81
CA ASP A 773 -14.55 29.17 14.44
C ASP A 773 -13.64 29.90 13.46
N LEU A 774 -13.15 29.17 12.45
CA LEU A 774 -12.41 29.73 11.33
C LEU A 774 -13.36 30.03 10.18
N GLU A 775 -13.39 31.28 9.73
CA GLU A 775 -14.07 31.69 8.51
C GLU A 775 -13.02 32.08 7.46
N ILE A 776 -13.21 31.59 6.25
CA ILE A 776 -12.37 31.88 5.10
C ILE A 776 -13.26 32.40 3.99
N THR A 777 -12.99 33.63 3.55
CA THR A 777 -13.71 34.27 2.45
C THR A 777 -12.78 34.41 1.26
N GLU A 778 -13.05 33.64 0.21
CA GLU A 778 -12.41 33.73 -1.09
C GLU A 778 -13.38 34.36 -2.08
N SER A 779 -13.07 35.58 -2.56
CA SER A 779 -14.00 36.37 -3.38
C SER A 779 -15.38 36.49 -2.69
N ASP A 780 -16.47 36.04 -3.33
CA ASP A 780 -17.83 36.06 -2.76
C ASP A 780 -18.20 34.74 -2.04
N THR A 781 -17.29 33.76 -1.97
CA THR A 781 -17.55 32.45 -1.35
C THR A 781 -16.96 32.40 0.05
N THR A 782 -17.78 32.06 1.04
CA THR A 782 -17.35 31.91 2.43
C THR A 782 -17.45 30.46 2.87
N ARG A 783 -16.38 29.95 3.49
CA ARG A 783 -16.32 28.65 4.15
C ARG A 783 -16.10 28.87 5.64
N ARG A 784 -16.84 28.15 6.49
CA ARG A 784 -16.70 28.24 7.95
C ARG A 784 -16.42 26.86 8.53
N PHE A 785 -15.42 26.79 9.38
CA PHE A 785 -14.98 25.60 10.10
C PHE A 785 -15.20 25.86 11.59
N ASN A 786 -16.22 25.23 12.15
CA ASN A 786 -16.59 25.48 13.55
C ASN A 786 -15.54 24.89 14.49
N SER A 787 -15.12 25.63 15.51
CA SER A 787 -14.18 25.15 16.54
C SER A 787 -12.84 24.63 15.98
N TYR A 788 -12.40 25.15 14.83
CA TYR A 788 -11.17 24.73 14.15
C TYR A 788 -9.90 25.03 14.95
N VAL A 789 -9.90 26.13 15.73
CA VAL A 789 -8.80 26.47 16.65
C VAL A 789 -9.24 26.19 18.09
N GLN A 790 -8.41 25.46 18.83
CA GLN A 790 -8.67 25.09 20.22
C GLN A 790 -7.55 25.58 21.13
N ILE A 791 -7.87 26.59 21.94
CA ILE A 791 -6.97 27.13 22.96
C ILE A 791 -7.25 26.40 24.27
N THR A 792 -6.23 25.76 24.82
CA THR A 792 -6.35 24.83 25.96
C THR A 792 -5.48 25.27 27.11
N SER A 793 -5.89 25.03 28.35
CA SER A 793 -5.13 25.51 29.52
C SER A 793 -3.71 24.92 29.57
N TRP A 794 -2.76 25.63 30.19
CA TRP A 794 -1.41 25.09 30.42
C TRP A 794 -1.41 23.83 31.30
N GLY A 795 -2.38 23.70 32.22
CA GLY A 795 -2.52 22.54 33.10
C GLY A 795 -2.83 21.24 32.35
N SER A 796 -3.36 21.32 31.11
CA SER A 796 -3.66 20.16 30.28
C SER A 796 -2.48 19.68 29.43
N GLY A 797 -1.24 20.10 29.74
CA GLY A 797 -0.01 19.73 29.02
C GLY A 797 0.11 20.41 27.67
N ALA A 798 1.32 20.61 27.14
CA ALA A 798 1.54 21.28 25.85
C ALA A 798 2.27 20.38 24.86
N LEU A 799 2.31 20.74 23.58
CA LEU A 799 3.22 20.08 22.63
C LEU A 799 4.67 20.17 23.17
N PRO A 800 5.52 19.15 23.06
CA PRO A 800 6.93 19.31 23.40
C PRO A 800 7.62 20.36 22.52
N GLN A 801 8.69 20.98 23.02
CA GLN A 801 9.54 21.86 22.22
C GLN A 801 10.99 21.79 22.71
N ILE A 802 11.92 21.51 21.81
CA ILE A 802 13.35 21.54 22.04
C ILE A 802 13.85 22.96 21.80
N LYS A 803 14.33 23.62 22.85
CA LYS A 803 14.89 24.97 22.75
C LYS A 803 16.34 24.92 22.27
N THR A 804 17.18 24.16 22.95
CA THR A 804 18.61 24.05 22.64
C THR A 804 19.09 22.62 22.72
N LEU A 805 20.11 22.28 21.93
CA LEU A 805 20.90 21.05 22.07
C LEU A 805 22.25 21.38 22.71
N THR A 806 22.78 20.46 23.50
CA THR A 806 24.11 20.60 24.14
C THR A 806 24.96 19.36 23.95
N ILE A 807 26.27 19.52 23.80
CA ILE A 807 27.26 18.44 23.75
C ILE A 807 28.32 18.73 24.80
N ASP A 808 28.55 17.79 25.72
CA ASP A 808 29.43 17.94 26.89
C ASP A 808 29.17 19.22 27.70
N GLY A 809 27.90 19.65 27.75
CA GLY A 809 27.44 20.84 28.47
C GLY A 809 27.46 22.15 27.66
N GLU A 810 28.05 22.16 26.47
CA GLU A 810 28.10 23.34 25.60
C GLU A 810 26.95 23.37 24.60
N THR A 811 26.31 24.52 24.42
CA THR A 811 25.20 24.66 23.46
C THR A 811 25.70 24.57 22.02
N VAL A 812 25.03 23.76 21.22
CA VAL A 812 25.35 23.59 19.79
C VAL A 812 24.21 24.11 18.93
N GLN A 813 24.58 24.73 17.81
CA GLN A 813 23.63 25.21 16.81
C GLN A 813 23.34 24.10 15.79
N GLU A 814 22.11 24.08 15.31
CA GLU A 814 21.70 23.21 14.21
C GLU A 814 22.49 23.56 12.94
N GLY A 815 22.98 22.56 12.21
CA GLY A 815 23.84 22.77 11.04
C GLY A 815 25.25 23.30 11.34
N ALA A 816 25.71 23.26 12.60
CA ALA A 816 27.10 23.57 12.93
C ALA A 816 28.08 22.62 12.23
N SER A 817 29.35 23.04 12.09
CA SER A 817 30.40 22.22 11.49
C SER A 817 30.53 20.86 12.18
N PRO A 818 30.91 19.79 11.44
CA PRO A 818 31.01 18.46 12.01
C PRO A 818 31.92 18.38 13.24
N ILE A 819 31.51 17.62 14.25
CA ILE A 819 32.24 17.40 15.50
C ILE A 819 33.03 16.11 15.38
N LYS A 820 34.36 16.18 15.51
CA LYS A 820 35.23 15.00 15.45
C LYS A 820 35.19 14.22 16.77
N ILE A 821 34.91 12.93 16.69
CA ILE A 821 34.94 12.01 17.83
C ILE A 821 35.74 10.75 17.52
N GLU A 822 36.50 10.28 18.49
CA GLU A 822 37.31 9.07 18.38
C GLU A 822 36.41 7.83 18.57
N ILE A 823 36.67 6.73 17.85
CA ILE A 823 35.96 5.45 18.07
C ILE A 823 36.04 5.06 19.55
N GLY A 824 34.90 4.68 20.12
CA GLY A 824 34.79 4.28 21.52
C GLY A 824 34.83 5.42 22.54
N LYS A 825 35.06 6.68 22.11
CA LYS A 825 34.94 7.84 23.01
C LYS A 825 33.47 8.14 23.29
N GLU A 826 33.15 8.33 24.56
CA GLU A 826 31.82 8.77 25.00
C GLU A 826 31.70 10.29 24.94
N LEU A 827 30.59 10.78 24.37
CA LEU A 827 30.12 12.16 24.49
C LEU A 827 28.81 12.20 25.29
N THR A 828 28.58 13.29 26.02
CA THR A 828 27.28 13.54 26.66
C THR A 828 26.44 14.46 25.79
N LEU A 829 25.37 13.93 25.22
CA LEU A 829 24.33 14.69 24.55
C LEU A 829 23.33 15.20 25.59
N GLY A 830 22.92 16.46 25.52
CA GLY A 830 21.87 17.03 26.35
C GLY A 830 20.98 18.00 25.59
N TYR A 831 19.95 18.51 26.26
CA TYR A 831 19.03 19.51 25.70
C TYR A 831 18.40 20.39 26.78
N THR A 832 17.83 21.52 26.34
CA THR A 832 16.79 22.23 27.09
C THR A 832 15.49 22.26 26.30
N GLY A 833 14.37 22.10 26.99
CA GLY A 833 13.03 22.10 26.40
C GLY A 833 12.08 23.08 27.09
N ARG A 834 10.85 23.18 26.59
CA ARG A 834 9.76 23.90 27.26
C ARG A 834 9.03 23.00 28.25
N GLU A 835 8.43 23.59 29.28
CA GLU A 835 7.47 22.88 30.12
C GLU A 835 6.28 22.45 29.26
N ALA A 836 6.02 21.15 29.22
CA ALA A 836 4.99 20.55 28.37
C ALA A 836 4.16 19.49 29.11
N ASP A 837 4.49 19.20 30.36
CA ASP A 837 3.78 18.21 31.16
C ASP A 837 2.45 18.79 31.69
N GLY A 838 1.50 17.90 31.97
CA GLY A 838 0.20 18.29 32.51
C GLY A 838 -0.69 17.09 32.80
N ALA A 839 -1.99 17.34 32.91
CA ALA A 839 -3.00 16.30 33.11
C ALA A 839 -4.32 16.68 32.44
N ALA A 840 -4.99 15.68 31.88
CA ALA A 840 -6.32 15.80 31.31
C ALA A 840 -7.22 14.69 31.86
N SER A 841 -8.51 14.74 31.50
CA SER A 841 -9.39 13.57 31.61
C SER A 841 -8.81 12.40 30.82
N ARG A 842 -9.29 11.19 31.07
CA ARG A 842 -8.82 10.00 30.35
C ARG A 842 -9.77 9.62 29.22
N GLY A 843 -9.29 9.72 27.98
CA GLY A 843 -10.02 9.24 26.81
C GLY A 843 -9.82 7.73 26.57
N VAL A 844 -10.76 7.15 25.83
CA VAL A 844 -10.69 5.79 25.30
C VAL A 844 -10.61 5.84 23.79
N GLU A 845 -9.59 5.21 23.19
CA GLU A 845 -9.51 5.13 21.74
C GLU A 845 -10.61 4.23 21.15
N ILE A 846 -11.15 4.66 20.00
CA ILE A 846 -12.08 3.88 19.19
C ILE A 846 -11.37 2.66 18.59
N ASP A 847 -10.09 2.81 18.18
CA ASP A 847 -9.24 1.76 17.61
C ASP A 847 -9.91 0.97 16.48
N GLU A 848 -10.55 1.66 15.54
CA GLU A 848 -11.33 1.05 14.44
C GLU A 848 -12.47 0.13 14.91
N GLY A 849 -12.84 0.23 16.18
CA GLY A 849 -13.99 -0.39 16.80
C GLY A 849 -15.06 0.65 17.13
N TRP A 850 -15.64 0.54 18.31
CA TRP A 850 -16.69 1.40 18.81
C TRP A 850 -16.45 1.65 20.30
N VAL A 851 -16.94 2.77 20.82
CA VAL A 851 -17.05 3.01 22.27
C VAL A 851 -18.52 3.21 22.63
N GLY A 852 -19.03 2.39 23.54
CA GLY A 852 -20.44 2.42 23.91
C GLY A 852 -20.86 1.25 24.79
N GLY A 853 -22.17 0.97 24.89
CA GLY A 853 -22.71 0.03 25.85
C GLY A 853 -24.07 -0.56 25.48
N LYS A 854 -24.58 -1.44 26.36
CA LYS A 854 -25.91 -2.06 26.19
C LYS A 854 -27.01 -1.08 26.57
N VAL A 855 -28.13 -1.14 25.84
CA VAL A 855 -29.33 -0.34 26.14
C VAL A 855 -30.09 -0.89 27.34
N ALA A 856 -30.23 -2.22 27.48
CA ALA A 856 -31.04 -2.84 28.54
C ALA A 856 -30.82 -2.28 29.95
N PRO A 857 -29.57 -2.13 30.47
CA PRO A 857 -29.34 -1.62 31.81
C PRO A 857 -29.75 -0.17 32.04
N LEU A 858 -29.95 0.61 30.98
CA LEU A 858 -30.39 2.01 31.08
C LEU A 858 -31.89 2.11 31.42
N ASP A 859 -32.67 1.05 31.16
CA ASP A 859 -34.10 0.96 31.51
C ASP A 859 -34.95 2.12 30.96
N ILE A 860 -34.61 2.57 29.74
CA ILE A 860 -35.34 3.63 29.05
C ILE A 860 -36.65 3.04 28.51
N ALA A 861 -37.77 3.48 29.07
CA ALA A 861 -39.09 3.00 28.64
C ALA A 861 -39.41 3.36 27.19
N SER A 862 -40.25 2.54 26.53
CA SER A 862 -40.64 2.79 25.14
C SER A 862 -41.32 4.17 24.98
N TYR A 863 -40.97 4.86 23.88
CA TYR A 863 -41.52 6.18 23.53
C TYR A 863 -41.24 7.26 24.58
N LYS A 864 -40.11 7.15 25.29
CA LYS A 864 -39.61 8.19 26.19
C LYS A 864 -38.45 8.95 25.58
N SER A 865 -38.39 10.23 25.92
CA SER A 865 -37.28 11.09 25.56
C SER A 865 -36.01 10.67 26.31
N PHE A 866 -34.87 10.72 25.65
CA PHE A 866 -33.56 10.51 26.24
C PHE A 866 -32.51 11.24 25.40
N SER A 867 -31.34 11.46 25.97
CA SER A 867 -30.25 12.12 25.25
C SER A 867 -28.92 11.42 25.47
N VAL A 868 -28.04 11.49 24.47
CA VAL A 868 -26.68 10.93 24.50
C VAL A 868 -25.69 12.06 24.24
N SER A 869 -24.67 12.20 25.08
CA SER A 869 -23.64 13.22 24.89
C SER A 869 -22.23 12.69 25.19
N THR A 870 -21.23 13.22 24.50
CA THR A 870 -19.82 12.86 24.69
C THR A 870 -18.90 13.93 24.09
N TRP A 871 -17.65 13.93 24.50
CA TRP A 871 -16.55 14.53 23.76
C TRP A 871 -15.94 13.50 22.80
N ILE A 872 -15.77 13.87 21.53
CA ILE A 872 -15.23 13.02 20.50
C ILE A 872 -14.15 13.75 19.70
N LEU A 873 -13.04 13.06 19.43
CA LEU A 873 -11.99 13.53 18.53
C LEU A 873 -11.73 12.44 17.49
N PHE A 874 -11.96 12.72 16.21
CA PHE A 874 -11.61 11.79 15.13
C PHE A 874 -10.20 12.08 14.62
N ASN A 875 -9.27 11.15 14.80
CA ASN A 875 -7.91 11.24 14.24
C ASN A 875 -7.85 10.79 12.79
N SER A 876 -8.81 9.95 12.36
CA SER A 876 -8.86 9.41 11.01
C SER A 876 -10.31 9.17 10.56
N LEU A 877 -10.67 9.74 9.41
CA LEU A 877 -11.92 9.49 8.69
C LEU A 877 -11.56 9.08 7.24
N PRO A 878 -11.26 7.79 6.99
CA PRO A 878 -10.75 7.34 5.69
C PRO A 878 -11.82 7.26 4.58
N GLY A 879 -13.07 7.62 4.89
CA GLY A 879 -14.23 7.53 4.01
C GLY A 879 -15.52 7.71 4.80
N SER A 880 -16.64 7.21 4.28
CA SER A 880 -17.89 7.17 5.05
C SER A 880 -17.81 6.11 6.16
N THR A 881 -17.84 6.56 7.41
CA THR A 881 -17.71 5.71 8.60
C THR A 881 -18.89 5.94 9.54
N ALA A 882 -19.15 5.03 10.48
CA ALA A 882 -20.25 5.21 11.42
C ALA A 882 -19.89 6.31 12.45
N PHE A 883 -20.81 7.26 12.67
CA PHE A 883 -20.61 8.32 13.68
C PHE A 883 -21.17 7.87 15.04
N PHE A 884 -22.47 7.63 15.09
CA PHE A 884 -23.19 7.07 16.23
C PHE A 884 -24.26 6.09 15.75
N SER A 885 -24.48 5.02 16.50
CA SER A 885 -25.53 4.05 16.21
C SER A 885 -26.17 3.49 17.47
N ILE A 886 -27.42 3.07 17.34
CA ILE A 886 -28.11 2.19 18.28
C ILE A 886 -28.63 0.98 17.51
N GLU A 887 -27.95 -0.16 17.63
CA GLU A 887 -28.15 -1.34 16.78
C GLU A 887 -27.90 -2.67 17.51
N ASN A 888 -28.45 -3.77 16.98
CA ASN A 888 -28.16 -5.12 17.41
C ASN A 888 -27.56 -5.94 16.26
N ARG A 889 -26.23 -6.05 16.23
CA ARG A 889 -25.48 -6.78 15.20
C ARG A 889 -25.76 -8.28 15.14
N ALA A 890 -26.29 -8.88 16.21
CA ALA A 890 -26.65 -10.29 16.22
C ALA A 890 -27.99 -10.59 15.50
N SER A 891 -28.72 -9.55 15.08
CA SER A 891 -30.00 -9.69 14.37
C SER A 891 -29.83 -10.17 12.91
N THR A 892 -30.94 -10.30 12.20
CA THR A 892 -30.94 -10.61 10.75
C THR A 892 -30.81 -9.35 9.92
N TRP A 893 -30.26 -9.49 8.71
CA TRP A 893 -30.30 -8.42 7.72
C TRP A 893 -31.75 -7.96 7.45
N PRO A 894 -32.02 -6.66 7.26
CA PRO A 894 -31.10 -5.51 7.36
C PRO A 894 -30.99 -4.90 8.78
N VAL A 895 -31.70 -5.45 9.78
CA VAL A 895 -31.79 -4.90 11.14
C VAL A 895 -30.43 -4.86 11.83
N ASN A 896 -29.58 -5.86 11.57
CA ASN A 896 -28.23 -5.91 12.13
C ASN A 896 -27.32 -4.77 11.71
N ASN A 897 -27.56 -4.12 10.57
CA ASN A 897 -26.72 -3.03 10.07
C ASN A 897 -27.38 -1.66 10.14
N TRP A 898 -28.71 -1.57 10.17
CA TRP A 898 -29.41 -0.28 10.22
C TRP A 898 -29.96 0.04 11.62
N GLY A 899 -30.26 -0.97 12.45
CA GLY A 899 -30.65 -0.76 13.85
C GLY A 899 -31.89 0.12 14.04
N TRP A 900 -31.95 0.78 15.20
CA TRP A 900 -32.98 1.75 15.59
C TRP A 900 -32.60 3.16 15.16
N PHE A 901 -31.32 3.49 15.29
CA PHE A 901 -30.71 4.74 14.85
C PHE A 901 -29.37 4.48 14.19
N TRP A 902 -29.13 5.17 13.09
CA TRP A 902 -27.81 5.18 12.50
C TRP A 902 -27.43 6.50 11.85
N SER A 903 -26.13 6.77 11.89
CA SER A 903 -25.51 7.93 11.28
C SER A 903 -24.13 7.59 10.74
N ASN A 904 -23.71 8.33 9.72
CA ASN A 904 -22.40 8.21 9.12
C ASN A 904 -21.77 9.60 8.95
N VAL A 905 -20.46 9.68 9.14
CA VAL A 905 -19.65 10.86 8.83
C VAL A 905 -18.73 10.53 7.65
N ASP A 906 -18.58 11.46 6.71
CA ASP A 906 -17.67 11.30 5.57
C ASP A 906 -16.20 11.62 5.90
N SER A 907 -15.31 11.53 4.92
CA SER A 907 -13.88 11.81 5.10
C SER A 907 -13.56 13.26 5.47
N LYS A 908 -14.51 14.18 5.30
CA LYS A 908 -14.37 15.60 5.65
C LYS A 908 -15.02 15.93 6.99
N GLY A 909 -15.54 14.94 7.71
CA GLY A 909 -16.28 15.18 8.96
C GLY A 909 -17.74 15.58 8.74
N LYS A 910 -18.25 15.57 7.50
CA LYS A 910 -19.62 16.00 7.21
C LYS A 910 -20.61 14.91 7.62
N LEU A 911 -21.61 15.30 8.40
CA LEU A 911 -22.72 14.45 8.81
C LEU A 911 -23.91 14.70 7.88
N ASP A 912 -23.96 14.08 6.70
CA ASP A 912 -25.03 14.36 5.73
C ASP A 912 -26.43 14.03 6.27
N SER A 913 -26.56 12.90 6.97
CA SER A 913 -27.84 12.50 7.54
C SER A 913 -27.71 11.49 8.68
N TYR A 914 -28.75 11.41 9.52
CA TYR A 914 -29.01 10.24 10.34
C TYR A 914 -30.46 9.77 10.17
N THR A 915 -30.67 8.47 10.37
CA THR A 915 -31.93 7.81 10.06
C THR A 915 -32.42 6.98 11.24
N PHE A 916 -33.75 6.94 11.40
CA PHE A 916 -34.46 6.12 12.36
C PHE A 916 -35.34 5.09 11.66
N ARG A 917 -35.47 3.91 12.28
CA ARG A 917 -36.34 2.85 11.79
C ARG A 917 -37.02 2.11 12.94
N SER A 918 -38.22 1.58 12.66
CA SER A 918 -38.86 0.61 13.55
C SER A 918 -38.11 -0.72 13.52
N ALA A 919 -38.11 -1.47 14.63
CA ALA A 919 -37.43 -2.76 14.75
C ALA A 919 -38.08 -3.92 13.94
N THR A 920 -38.86 -3.62 12.90
CA THR A 920 -39.61 -4.60 12.08
C THR A 920 -38.92 -4.84 10.74
N ALA A 921 -38.72 -6.11 10.39
CA ALA A 921 -38.23 -6.51 9.06
C ALA A 921 -39.28 -6.19 7.97
N GLY A 922 -38.85 -5.66 6.81
CA GLY A 922 -39.69 -5.60 5.59
C GLY A 922 -40.16 -4.23 5.08
N GLY A 923 -39.33 -3.19 5.11
CA GLY A 923 -39.56 -1.98 4.27
C GLY A 923 -40.53 -0.92 4.83
N SER A 924 -40.61 -0.75 6.15
CA SER A 924 -41.28 0.40 6.78
C SER A 924 -40.65 1.74 6.37
N ASP A 925 -41.46 2.81 6.27
CA ASP A 925 -40.95 4.16 6.02
C ASP A 925 -39.89 4.56 7.06
N GLU A 926 -38.81 5.19 6.60
CA GLU A 926 -37.70 5.65 7.44
C GLU A 926 -37.86 7.15 7.76
N LEU A 927 -37.53 7.56 8.98
CA LEU A 927 -37.41 8.98 9.31
C LEU A 927 -35.95 9.39 9.14
N LYS A 928 -35.68 10.19 8.11
CA LYS A 928 -34.31 10.65 7.78
C LYS A 928 -34.17 12.13 8.06
N TYR A 929 -33.22 12.51 8.89
CA TYR A 929 -32.80 13.90 9.09
C TYR A 929 -31.57 14.18 8.23
N THR A 930 -31.57 15.30 7.52
CA THR A 930 -30.45 15.78 6.71
C THR A 930 -29.87 17.05 7.35
N PHE A 931 -28.55 17.13 7.44
CA PHE A 931 -27.83 18.28 8.00
C PHE A 931 -26.87 18.87 6.95
N PRO A 932 -27.33 19.85 6.15
CA PRO A 932 -26.55 20.36 5.03
C PRO A 932 -25.20 20.98 5.45
N GLU A 933 -25.17 21.62 6.63
CA GLU A 933 -24.07 22.47 7.09
C GLU A 933 -23.31 21.89 8.30
N THR A 934 -23.63 20.66 8.73
CA THR A 934 -23.04 20.10 9.96
C THR A 934 -21.76 19.34 9.67
N VAL A 935 -20.68 19.79 10.33
CA VAL A 935 -19.34 19.20 10.24
C VAL A 935 -18.83 18.90 11.65
N ILE A 936 -18.40 17.66 11.86
CA ILE A 936 -17.61 17.23 13.01
C ILE A 936 -16.15 17.37 12.62
N VAL A 937 -15.46 18.38 13.15
CA VAL A 937 -14.12 18.73 12.67
C VAL A 937 -13.12 17.65 13.09
N PRO A 938 -12.47 16.95 12.14
CA PRO A 938 -11.46 15.94 12.47
C PRO A 938 -10.22 16.59 13.10
N ASN A 939 -9.46 15.81 13.86
CA ASN A 939 -8.27 16.23 14.61
C ASN A 939 -8.53 17.38 15.60
N SER A 940 -9.79 17.59 15.98
CA SER A 940 -10.23 18.56 16.98
C SER A 940 -11.24 17.89 17.90
N TRP A 941 -11.27 18.31 19.17
CA TRP A 941 -12.26 17.84 20.12
C TRP A 941 -13.63 18.44 19.82
N ASN A 942 -14.64 17.62 19.63
CA ASN A 942 -16.02 18.04 19.41
C ASN A 942 -16.88 17.53 20.57
N HIS A 943 -17.60 18.42 21.24
CA HIS A 943 -18.70 18.03 22.12
C HIS A 943 -19.93 17.79 21.26
N VAL A 944 -20.58 16.64 21.43
CA VAL A 944 -21.78 16.29 20.67
C VAL A 944 -22.90 15.90 21.62
N ALA A 945 -24.14 16.29 21.28
CA ALA A 945 -25.33 15.84 21.99
C ALA A 945 -26.45 15.47 21.00
N LEU A 946 -26.89 14.21 21.05
CA LEU A 946 -28.06 13.71 20.34
C LEU A 946 -29.24 13.67 21.29
N VAL A 947 -30.31 14.40 20.96
CA VAL A 947 -31.50 14.55 21.79
C VAL A 947 -32.69 13.92 21.08
N PHE A 948 -33.21 12.82 21.64
CA PHE A 948 -34.37 12.11 21.10
C PHE A 948 -35.59 12.47 21.94
N GLU A 949 -36.57 13.15 21.35
CA GLU A 949 -37.62 13.84 22.09
C GLU A 949 -39.01 13.37 21.67
N TYR A 950 -39.85 13.10 22.68
CA TYR A 950 -41.28 12.86 22.56
C TYR A 950 -42.08 13.95 23.27
N ASN A 951 -43.07 14.52 22.58
CA ASN A 951 -44.04 15.43 23.23
C ASN A 951 -45.20 14.67 23.90
N GLU A 952 -46.09 15.42 24.56
CA GLU A 952 -47.28 14.87 25.24
C GLU A 952 -48.24 14.13 24.31
N ASN A 953 -48.25 14.46 23.01
CA ASN A 953 -49.04 13.76 21.98
C ASN A 953 -48.33 12.48 21.47
N GLY A 954 -47.11 12.21 21.95
CA GLY A 954 -46.25 11.12 21.51
C GLY A 954 -45.80 11.26 20.06
N GLN A 955 -45.59 12.49 19.59
CA GLN A 955 -44.88 12.79 18.35
C GLN A 955 -43.38 12.86 18.65
N PHE A 956 -42.56 12.54 17.65
CA PHE A 956 -41.11 12.42 17.78
C PHE A 956 -40.37 13.57 17.10
N ARG A 957 -39.26 13.99 17.69
CA ARG A 957 -38.30 14.95 17.14
C ARG A 957 -36.89 14.56 17.56
N SER A 958 -35.90 14.85 16.72
CA SER A 958 -34.48 14.68 17.05
C SER A 958 -33.75 16.00 16.89
N LYS A 959 -33.00 16.41 17.91
CA LYS A 959 -32.10 17.56 17.87
C LYS A 959 -30.65 17.12 17.99
N PHE A 960 -29.76 17.81 17.30
CA PHE A 960 -28.34 17.53 17.32
C PHE A 960 -27.57 18.79 17.65
N TYR A 961 -26.69 18.73 18.66
CA TYR A 961 -25.83 19.83 19.04
C TYR A 961 -24.37 19.46 18.79
N VAL A 962 -23.61 20.42 18.26
CA VAL A 962 -22.15 20.34 18.12
C VAL A 962 -21.56 21.54 18.84
N ASN A 963 -20.64 21.28 19.77
CA ASN A 963 -19.98 22.27 20.62
C ASN A 963 -20.94 23.22 21.35
N GLY A 964 -22.10 22.69 21.74
CA GLY A 964 -23.17 23.45 22.40
C GLY A 964 -24.13 24.19 21.46
N THR A 965 -23.91 24.17 20.14
CA THR A 965 -24.75 24.87 19.16
C THR A 965 -25.70 23.91 18.46
N LEU A 966 -27.00 24.25 18.45
CA LEU A 966 -28.03 23.48 17.76
C LEU A 966 -27.81 23.49 16.24
N GLN A 967 -27.75 22.30 15.65
CA GLN A 967 -27.59 22.12 14.22
C GLN A 967 -28.93 22.19 13.48
N LYS A 968 -28.95 22.92 12.36
CA LYS A 968 -30.13 23.04 11.49
C LYS A 968 -30.27 21.80 10.60
N SER A 969 -31.51 21.33 10.46
CA SER A 969 -31.86 20.11 9.75
C SER A 969 -33.22 20.19 9.09
N THR A 970 -33.40 19.37 8.06
CA THR A 970 -34.71 18.99 7.52
C THR A 970 -34.92 17.50 7.72
N TRP A 971 -36.17 17.04 7.85
CA TRP A 971 -36.48 15.62 7.92
C TRP A 971 -37.56 15.21 6.93
N ILE A 972 -37.53 13.94 6.52
CA ILE A 972 -38.54 13.29 5.66
C ILE A 972 -38.99 12.00 6.33
N PHE A 973 -40.30 11.75 6.32
CA PHE A 973 -40.92 10.48 6.69
C PHE A 973 -42.12 10.19 5.78
N GLY A 974 -42.04 9.13 4.99
CA GLY A 974 -43.04 8.82 3.95
C GLY A 974 -43.22 9.99 2.97
N ARG A 975 -44.42 10.59 2.95
CA ARG A 975 -44.74 11.79 2.12
C ARG A 975 -44.71 13.11 2.91
N THR A 976 -44.28 13.07 4.17
CA THR A 976 -44.23 14.25 5.04
C THR A 976 -42.79 14.73 5.21
N SER A 977 -42.61 16.03 5.43
CA SER A 977 -41.32 16.62 5.73
C SER A 977 -41.47 17.76 6.73
N GLY A 978 -40.37 18.12 7.38
CA GLY A 978 -40.32 19.23 8.33
C GLY A 978 -38.89 19.70 8.57
N THR A 979 -38.75 20.63 9.52
CA THR A 979 -37.49 21.23 9.95
C THR A 979 -37.09 20.78 11.35
N THR A 980 -35.93 21.22 11.86
CA THR A 980 -35.40 20.88 13.19
C THR A 980 -36.40 21.03 14.33
N GLU A 981 -37.29 22.03 14.27
CA GLU A 981 -38.23 22.29 15.36
C GLU A 981 -39.58 21.57 15.18
N ASP A 982 -39.87 21.05 13.98
CA ASP A 982 -41.15 20.42 13.67
C ASP A 982 -41.25 19.00 14.25
N TRP A 983 -42.45 18.64 14.72
CA TRP A 983 -42.76 17.31 15.24
C TRP A 983 -43.15 16.36 14.12
N CYS A 984 -42.58 15.15 14.13
CA CYS A 984 -42.99 14.06 13.25
C CYS A 984 -44.00 13.16 13.97
N SER A 985 -45.14 12.87 13.35
CA SER A 985 -46.19 12.02 13.92
C SER A 985 -45.84 10.53 13.83
N ILE A 986 -44.82 10.11 14.57
CA ILE A 986 -44.32 8.74 14.63
C ILE A 986 -43.86 8.36 16.04
N ARG A 987 -43.81 7.06 16.32
CA ARG A 987 -43.34 6.48 17.57
C ARG A 987 -42.37 5.33 17.32
N PHE A 988 -41.13 5.50 17.76
CA PHE A 988 -40.10 4.46 17.73
C PHE A 988 -39.88 3.89 19.13
N ALA A 989 -40.21 2.62 19.34
CA ALA A 989 -39.86 1.94 20.58
C ALA A 989 -38.36 1.61 20.55
N LEU A 990 -37.61 2.02 21.58
CA LEU A 990 -36.21 1.67 21.75
C LEU A 990 -36.11 0.21 22.26
N PRO A 991 -35.51 -0.72 21.51
CA PRO A 991 -35.39 -2.11 21.96
C PRO A 991 -34.29 -2.26 23.02
N SER A 992 -34.52 -3.09 24.03
CA SER A 992 -33.60 -3.29 25.14
C SER A 992 -32.36 -4.13 24.79
N ASP A 993 -32.47 -5.02 23.79
CA ASP A 993 -31.40 -5.91 23.34
C ASP A 993 -30.34 -5.23 22.46
N TYR A 994 -30.47 -3.91 22.24
CA TYR A 994 -29.58 -3.14 21.37
C TYR A 994 -28.36 -2.62 22.13
N TRP A 995 -27.35 -2.23 21.37
CA TRP A 995 -26.18 -1.50 21.84
C TRP A 995 -26.16 -0.12 21.24
N PHE A 996 -25.70 0.87 22.00
CA PHE A 996 -25.35 2.18 21.47
C PHE A 996 -23.83 2.31 21.39
N GLY A 997 -23.32 3.09 20.43
CA GLY A 997 -21.89 3.35 20.36
C GLY A 997 -21.51 4.41 19.35
N PHE A 998 -20.39 5.08 19.63
CA PHE A 998 -19.72 6.01 18.74
C PHE A 998 -18.58 5.32 17.97
N GLY A 999 -18.34 5.78 16.75
CA GLY A 999 -17.29 5.29 15.87
C GLY A 999 -17.66 4.07 15.04
N GLY A 1000 -16.65 3.41 14.48
CA GLY A 1000 -16.78 2.10 13.84
C GLY A 1000 -17.21 2.12 12.38
N GLY A 1001 -17.58 0.93 11.89
CA GLY A 1001 -17.84 0.67 10.48
C GLY A 1001 -19.19 -0.02 10.25
N ARG A 1002 -19.82 0.30 9.11
CA ARG A 1002 -21.13 -0.23 8.70
C ARG A 1002 -21.09 -0.74 7.26
N GLY A 1003 -21.86 -1.80 6.99
CA GLY A 1003 -22.01 -2.39 5.66
C GLY A 1003 -20.95 -3.45 5.35
N GLU A 1004 -21.09 -4.08 4.18
CA GLU A 1004 -20.21 -5.17 3.73
C GLU A 1004 -18.80 -4.69 3.39
N GLY A 1005 -18.67 -3.43 2.95
CA GLY A 1005 -17.40 -2.74 2.71
C GLY A 1005 -17.11 -1.67 3.76
N ALA A 1006 -17.37 -1.97 5.03
CA ALA A 1006 -17.24 -1.01 6.13
C ALA A 1006 -15.86 -0.32 6.12
N THR A 1007 -15.89 1.01 6.13
CA THR A 1007 -14.72 1.83 6.46
C THR A 1007 -14.80 2.16 7.95
N PHE A 1008 -13.69 2.04 8.65
CA PHE A 1008 -13.61 2.28 10.09
C PHE A 1008 -12.90 3.59 10.35
N ASN A 1009 -13.46 4.41 11.24
CA ASN A 1009 -12.78 5.59 11.75
C ASN A 1009 -11.86 5.22 12.90
N ASN A 1010 -10.95 6.13 13.23
CA ASN A 1010 -10.24 6.09 14.49
C ASN A 1010 -10.32 7.45 15.18
N GLY A 1011 -10.27 7.44 16.50
CA GLY A 1011 -10.52 8.61 17.32
C GLY A 1011 -10.53 8.28 18.80
N ILE A 1012 -10.95 9.24 19.60
CA ILE A 1012 -10.98 9.20 21.06
C ILE A 1012 -12.37 9.62 21.51
N ILE A 1013 -12.92 8.87 22.46
CA ILE A 1013 -14.17 9.16 23.14
C ILE A 1013 -13.88 9.46 24.60
N ASP A 1014 -14.55 10.48 25.12
CA ASP A 1014 -14.41 10.91 26.50
C ASP A 1014 -15.75 11.44 27.04
N GLU A 1015 -15.93 11.40 28.36
CA GLU A 1015 -17.06 12.01 29.05
C GLU A 1015 -18.43 11.54 28.52
N LEU A 1016 -18.61 10.23 28.37
CA LEU A 1016 -19.81 9.62 27.78
C LEU A 1016 -21.00 9.68 28.75
N GLN A 1017 -22.12 10.23 28.30
CA GLN A 1017 -23.29 10.54 29.14
C GLN A 1017 -24.60 10.07 28.49
N ILE A 1018 -25.51 9.54 29.33
CA ILE A 1018 -26.89 9.23 28.98
C ILE A 1018 -27.83 9.96 29.96
N TRP A 1019 -28.74 10.77 29.42
CA TRP A 1019 -29.68 11.59 30.17
C TRP A 1019 -31.11 11.01 30.09
N ASP A 1020 -31.81 11.02 31.22
CA ASP A 1020 -33.25 10.75 31.33
C ASP A 1020 -34.03 11.98 30.86
N GLY A 1021 -34.63 11.90 29.67
CA GLY A 1021 -35.32 13.00 29.03
C GLY A 1021 -34.54 13.72 27.93
N ALA A 1022 -35.19 14.71 27.31
CA ALA A 1022 -34.60 15.56 26.30
C ALA A 1022 -33.80 16.68 26.96
N MET A 1023 -32.51 16.80 26.63
CA MET A 1023 -31.65 17.87 27.13
C MET A 1023 -32.15 19.23 26.65
N THR A 1024 -32.22 20.18 27.58
CA THR A 1024 -32.35 21.61 27.25
C THR A 1024 -31.01 22.17 26.77
N GLU A 1025 -31.02 23.36 26.16
CA GLU A 1025 -29.77 24.04 25.78
C GLU A 1025 -28.85 24.26 26.99
N ALA A 1026 -29.41 24.56 28.17
CA ALA A 1026 -28.65 24.71 29.41
C ALA A 1026 -28.01 23.38 29.87
N ASP A 1027 -28.72 22.25 29.70
CA ASP A 1027 -28.16 20.93 29.99
C ASP A 1027 -26.99 20.60 29.04
N VAL A 1028 -27.11 20.97 27.76
CA VAL A 1028 -26.03 20.79 26.77
C VAL A 1028 -24.80 21.60 27.15
N GLN A 1029 -24.96 22.86 27.56
CA GLN A 1029 -23.83 23.67 28.03
C GLN A 1029 -23.20 23.09 29.31
N THR A 1030 -24.01 22.56 30.22
CA THR A 1030 -23.53 21.90 31.44
C THR A 1030 -22.73 20.64 31.11
N SER A 1031 -23.25 19.81 30.20
CA SER A 1031 -22.57 18.60 29.71
C SER A 1031 -21.23 18.92 29.05
N LYS A 1032 -21.18 19.96 28.22
CA LYS A 1032 -19.97 20.44 27.54
C LYS A 1032 -18.90 20.89 28.54
N ALA A 1033 -19.28 21.58 29.60
CA ALA A 1033 -18.37 22.07 30.63
C ALA A 1033 -17.76 20.96 31.51
N GLY A 1034 -18.31 19.74 31.47
CA GLY A 1034 -17.91 18.61 32.30
C GLY A 1034 -18.79 18.46 33.55
N LEU A 1035 -19.04 17.22 33.96
CA LEU A 1035 -19.88 16.89 35.10
C LEU A 1035 -19.03 16.52 36.32
N ASP A 1036 -19.47 16.91 37.52
CA ASP A 1036 -18.87 16.39 38.76
C ASP A 1036 -19.41 14.99 39.04
N ALA A 1037 -18.55 13.99 38.85
CA ALA A 1037 -18.81 12.58 39.13
C ALA A 1037 -19.38 12.31 40.55
N ASN A 1038 -19.07 13.17 41.54
CA ASN A 1038 -19.54 13.03 42.91
C ASN A 1038 -20.85 13.76 43.19
N ASN A 1039 -21.33 14.58 42.25
CA ASN A 1039 -22.51 15.42 42.40
C ASN A 1039 -23.28 15.56 41.07
N LEU A 1040 -23.71 14.43 40.51
CA LEU A 1040 -24.40 14.39 39.23
C LEU A 1040 -25.85 14.89 39.33
N PRO A 1041 -26.37 15.56 38.28
CA PRO A 1041 -27.80 15.84 38.15
C PRO A 1041 -28.65 14.55 38.24
N ALA A 1042 -29.83 14.66 38.85
CA ALA A 1042 -30.70 13.49 39.10
C ALA A 1042 -31.21 12.80 37.83
N ASN A 1043 -31.21 13.51 36.70
CA ASN A 1043 -31.58 13.00 35.38
C ASN A 1043 -30.41 12.40 34.60
N ILE A 1044 -29.22 12.21 35.21
CA ILE A 1044 -28.16 11.38 34.61
C ILE A 1044 -28.46 9.90 34.87
N LEU A 1045 -28.75 9.15 33.81
CA LEU A 1045 -28.90 7.70 33.88
C LEU A 1045 -27.52 7.05 34.06
N ALA A 1046 -26.60 7.35 33.14
CA ALA A 1046 -25.26 6.79 33.13
C ALA A 1046 -24.23 7.83 32.71
N TYR A 1047 -23.09 7.84 33.38
CA TYR A 1047 -21.94 8.69 33.09
C TYR A 1047 -20.64 7.88 33.23
N TRP A 1048 -19.80 7.96 32.20
CA TRP A 1048 -18.47 7.39 32.15
C TRP A 1048 -17.46 8.49 31.82
N ASP A 1049 -16.72 8.92 32.84
CA ASP A 1049 -15.54 9.81 32.71
C ASP A 1049 -14.27 9.03 32.35
N PHE A 1050 -14.36 7.71 32.32
CA PHE A 1050 -13.27 6.75 32.07
C PHE A 1050 -12.05 6.89 32.97
N ASP A 1051 -12.04 7.71 34.01
CA ASP A 1051 -10.91 7.91 34.93
C ASP A 1051 -10.65 6.70 35.84
N THR A 1052 -11.56 5.72 35.89
CA THR A 1052 -11.39 4.42 36.58
C THR A 1052 -11.17 3.29 35.59
N ASP A 1053 -10.20 2.40 35.87
CA ASP A 1053 -9.87 1.30 34.97
C ASP A 1053 -11.08 0.41 34.68
N ALA A 1054 -11.16 -0.07 33.43
CA ALA A 1054 -12.09 -1.12 33.08
C ALA A 1054 -11.78 -2.39 33.89
N ASN A 1055 -12.82 -3.17 34.18
CA ASN A 1055 -12.66 -4.46 34.85
C ASN A 1055 -11.98 -5.52 33.96
N ASP A 1056 -11.74 -6.72 34.50
CA ASP A 1056 -11.10 -7.83 33.78
C ASP A 1056 -11.87 -8.30 32.53
N SER A 1057 -13.15 -7.94 32.41
CA SER A 1057 -13.99 -8.19 31.24
C SER A 1057 -14.08 -6.98 30.29
N HIS A 1058 -13.20 -5.99 30.50
CA HIS A 1058 -13.02 -4.79 29.70
C HIS A 1058 -14.21 -3.79 29.73
N TYR A 1059 -15.01 -3.80 30.79
CA TYR A 1059 -16.11 -2.84 30.97
C TYR A 1059 -15.82 -1.77 32.02
N PHE A 1060 -16.28 -0.55 31.73
CA PHE A 1060 -16.40 0.57 32.65
C PHE A 1060 -17.80 0.58 33.29
N THR A 1061 -17.85 0.77 34.60
CA THR A 1061 -19.12 0.85 35.35
C THR A 1061 -19.63 2.30 35.35
N ALA A 1062 -20.92 2.50 35.15
CA ALA A 1062 -21.51 3.83 35.10
C ALA A 1062 -21.62 4.49 36.48
N LYS A 1063 -21.49 5.81 36.50
CA LYS A 1063 -21.95 6.70 37.58
C LYS A 1063 -23.35 7.22 37.21
N GLY A 1064 -24.15 7.66 38.19
CA GLY A 1064 -25.52 8.16 37.96
C GLY A 1064 -26.59 7.28 38.58
N THR A 1065 -27.82 7.36 38.07
CA THR A 1065 -28.98 6.64 38.65
C THR A 1065 -29.06 5.17 38.24
N LYS A 1066 -28.40 4.75 37.15
CA LYS A 1066 -28.34 3.38 36.64
C LYS A 1066 -26.92 2.82 36.72
N THR A 1067 -26.45 2.57 37.93
CA THR A 1067 -25.06 2.12 38.21
C THR A 1067 -24.71 0.74 37.63
N GLU A 1068 -25.70 -0.06 37.28
CA GLU A 1068 -25.56 -1.35 36.58
C GLU A 1068 -25.21 -1.21 35.09
N ALA A 1069 -25.35 0.00 34.53
CA ALA A 1069 -24.98 0.26 33.14
C ALA A 1069 -23.47 0.18 32.94
N GLN A 1070 -23.07 -0.37 31.79
CA GLN A 1070 -21.68 -0.58 31.43
C GLN A 1070 -21.38 -0.07 30.03
N ALA A 1071 -20.20 0.51 29.85
CA ALA A 1071 -19.63 0.87 28.56
C ALA A 1071 -18.28 0.17 28.36
N CYS A 1072 -17.86 0.01 27.11
CA CYS A 1072 -16.56 -0.53 26.74
C CYS A 1072 -16.14 -0.02 25.36
N ALA A 1073 -14.84 -0.16 25.05
CA ALA A 1073 -14.39 -0.26 23.67
C ALA A 1073 -14.76 -1.67 23.16
N PHE A 1074 -15.36 -1.79 21.98
CA PHE A 1074 -15.74 -3.08 21.41
C PHE A 1074 -15.51 -3.16 19.89
N LYS A 1075 -15.26 -4.37 19.40
CA LYS A 1075 -15.22 -4.68 17.96
C LYS A 1075 -16.34 -5.67 17.63
N ILE A 1076 -16.78 -5.66 16.37
CA ILE A 1076 -17.79 -6.59 15.89
C ILE A 1076 -17.07 -7.83 15.36
N VAL A 1077 -17.27 -8.96 16.02
CA VAL A 1077 -16.81 -10.27 15.52
C VAL A 1077 -17.87 -10.81 14.57
N ALA A 1078 -17.48 -11.12 13.34
CA ALA A 1078 -18.42 -11.60 12.31
C ALA A 1078 -19.16 -12.87 12.75
N GLY A 1079 -20.47 -12.91 12.49
CA GLY A 1079 -21.35 -14.04 12.72
C GLY A 1079 -21.50 -14.92 11.48
N VAL A 1080 -22.36 -15.93 11.58
CA VAL A 1080 -22.61 -16.91 10.49
C VAL A 1080 -23.65 -16.44 9.47
N ASN A 1081 -24.53 -15.50 9.83
CA ASN A 1081 -25.56 -14.97 8.94
C ASN A 1081 -25.08 -13.70 8.24
N GLU A 1082 -25.67 -13.39 7.08
CA GLU A 1082 -25.40 -12.17 6.31
C GLU A 1082 -25.43 -10.90 7.19
N GLY A 1083 -24.32 -10.15 7.16
CA GLY A 1083 -24.14 -8.91 7.92
C GLY A 1083 -24.14 -9.05 9.46
N SER A 1084 -24.30 -10.27 9.99
CA SER A 1084 -24.43 -10.49 11.44
C SER A 1084 -23.06 -10.45 12.13
N GLY A 1085 -23.06 -10.13 13.42
CA GLY A 1085 -21.88 -10.16 14.26
C GLY A 1085 -22.19 -9.98 15.74
N THR A 1086 -21.18 -10.19 16.57
CA THR A 1086 -21.27 -10.03 18.03
C THR A 1086 -20.37 -8.89 18.48
N GLN A 1087 -20.94 -7.91 19.17
CA GLN A 1087 -20.15 -6.87 19.85
C GLN A 1087 -19.34 -7.51 20.98
N THR A 1088 -18.02 -7.48 20.82
CA THR A 1088 -17.07 -8.11 21.73
C THR A 1088 -16.19 -7.04 22.36
N PRO A 1089 -16.26 -6.85 23.70
CA PRO A 1089 -15.40 -5.91 24.41
C PRO A 1089 -13.93 -6.17 24.12
N GLN A 1090 -13.18 -5.09 23.93
CA GLN A 1090 -11.73 -5.11 23.73
C GLN A 1090 -11.05 -4.47 24.93
N GLN A 1091 -9.80 -4.87 25.19
CA GLN A 1091 -8.97 -4.16 26.16
C GLN A 1091 -8.88 -2.68 25.73
N PRO A 1092 -9.34 -1.72 26.56
CA PRO A 1092 -9.33 -0.32 26.17
C PRO A 1092 -7.90 0.21 26.05
N LEU A 1093 -7.68 1.05 25.04
CA LEU A 1093 -6.46 1.83 24.90
C LEU A 1093 -6.72 3.21 25.51
N TYR A 1094 -5.97 3.52 26.56
CA TYR A 1094 -6.09 4.77 27.30
C TYR A 1094 -5.17 5.84 26.74
N ILE A 1095 -5.73 7.02 26.51
CA ILE A 1095 -5.01 8.20 26.03
C ILE A 1095 -5.51 9.44 26.75
N SER A 1096 -4.81 10.57 26.60
CA SER A 1096 -5.31 11.87 27.06
C SER A 1096 -6.68 12.16 26.43
N GLY A 1097 -7.66 12.47 27.28
CA GLY A 1097 -9.00 12.88 26.92
C GLY A 1097 -9.09 14.36 26.55
N THR A 1098 -10.30 14.92 26.62
CA THR A 1098 -10.54 16.31 26.23
C THR A 1098 -9.78 17.29 27.14
N PRO A 1099 -9.03 18.25 26.57
CA PRO A 1099 -8.27 19.22 27.35
C PRO A 1099 -9.15 20.31 27.99
N PHE A 1100 -10.45 20.33 27.68
CA PHE A 1100 -11.40 21.31 28.19
C PHE A 1100 -11.99 20.94 29.55
N ILE A 1101 -11.80 19.68 29.97
CA ILE A 1101 -12.25 19.20 31.28
C ILE A 1101 -11.01 18.84 32.08
N ALA A 1102 -10.91 19.39 33.29
CA ALA A 1102 -9.77 19.15 34.15
C ALA A 1102 -9.83 17.71 34.69
N GLY A 1103 -8.81 16.91 34.37
CA GLY A 1103 -8.66 15.56 34.90
C GLY A 1103 -7.34 15.38 35.63
N SER A 1104 -7.30 14.45 36.58
CA SER A 1104 -6.09 14.10 37.35
C SER A 1104 -5.61 12.66 37.11
N ALA A 1105 -6.36 11.88 36.33
CA ALA A 1105 -6.12 10.45 36.14
C ALA A 1105 -5.11 10.15 35.03
N TYR A 1106 -5.08 10.93 33.94
CA TYR A 1106 -4.12 10.72 32.85
C TYR A 1106 -3.03 11.80 32.85
N LYS A 1107 -1.81 11.40 33.23
CA LYS A 1107 -0.64 12.28 33.21
C LYS A 1107 -0.08 12.38 31.80
N ILE A 1108 0.17 13.61 31.38
CA ILE A 1108 0.86 13.93 30.14
C ILE A 1108 2.31 14.22 30.54
N GLU A 1109 3.20 13.27 30.25
CA GLU A 1109 4.62 13.33 30.60
C GLU A 1109 5.47 13.33 29.33
N THR A 1110 6.41 14.27 29.26
CA THR A 1110 7.30 14.46 28.11
C THR A 1110 8.62 13.75 28.35
N LEU A 1111 8.93 12.81 27.46
CA LEU A 1111 10.13 11.98 27.56
C LEU A 1111 11.05 12.18 26.36
N PRO A 1112 12.38 12.24 26.56
CA PRO A 1112 13.35 12.29 25.48
C PRO A 1112 13.67 10.90 24.93
N THR A 1113 13.89 10.82 23.62
CA THR A 1113 14.47 9.68 22.93
C THR A 1113 15.59 10.17 22.02
N TRP A 1114 16.79 9.60 22.16
CA TRP A 1114 17.88 9.81 21.23
C TRP A 1114 17.93 8.63 20.26
N THR A 1115 18.00 8.94 18.97
CA THR A 1115 18.13 7.95 17.91
C THR A 1115 19.43 8.23 17.16
N ALA A 1116 20.33 7.25 17.19
CA ALA A 1116 21.62 7.33 16.53
C ALA A 1116 21.94 5.97 15.91
N LYS A 1117 22.10 5.92 14.59
CA LYS A 1117 22.41 4.67 13.90
C LYS A 1117 23.85 4.24 14.15
N ARG A 1118 24.05 2.94 14.43
CA ARG A 1118 25.35 2.34 14.75
C ARG A 1118 26.09 2.99 15.94
N ALA A 1119 25.35 3.65 16.82
CA ALA A 1119 25.87 4.20 18.06
C ALA A 1119 25.40 3.36 19.24
N VAL A 1120 26.18 3.37 20.33
CA VAL A 1120 25.70 2.97 21.65
C VAL A 1120 25.18 4.22 22.33
N ILE A 1121 23.87 4.25 22.59
CA ILE A 1121 23.25 5.23 23.47
C ILE A 1121 23.07 4.58 24.83
N SER A 1122 23.60 5.22 25.88
CA SER A 1122 23.48 4.75 27.26
C SER A 1122 23.15 5.91 28.20
N GLU A 1123 22.76 5.60 29.44
CA GLU A 1123 22.45 6.58 30.49
C GLU A 1123 21.43 7.67 30.07
N ALA A 1124 20.53 7.35 29.14
CA ALA A 1124 19.50 8.27 28.67
C ALA A 1124 18.47 8.56 29.79
N THR A 1125 18.38 9.83 30.20
CA THR A 1125 17.44 10.32 31.22
C THR A 1125 16.96 11.73 30.85
N GLY A 1126 15.77 12.12 31.31
CA GLY A 1126 15.28 13.49 31.12
C GLY A 1126 13.77 13.62 31.26
N ASN A 1127 13.29 14.85 31.11
CA ASN A 1127 11.90 15.28 31.20
C ASN A 1127 11.60 16.40 30.17
N ALA A 1128 10.47 17.09 30.29
CA ALA A 1128 10.11 18.18 29.37
C ALA A 1128 11.17 19.28 29.21
N THR A 1129 11.89 19.63 30.28
CA THR A 1129 12.75 20.83 30.30
C THR A 1129 14.23 20.54 30.17
N ALA A 1130 14.70 19.34 30.55
CA ALA A 1130 16.10 18.96 30.41
C ALA A 1130 16.29 17.44 30.42
N GLY A 1131 17.40 16.99 29.82
CA GLY A 1131 17.82 15.60 29.83
C GLY A 1131 19.20 15.41 29.22
N SER A 1132 19.74 14.20 29.37
CA SER A 1132 21.03 13.81 28.82
C SER A 1132 21.11 12.33 28.46
N ALA A 1133 21.96 12.00 27.49
CA ALA A 1133 22.33 10.62 27.14
C ALA A 1133 23.82 10.57 26.73
N LYS A 1134 24.46 9.42 26.93
CA LYS A 1134 25.80 9.17 26.44
C LYS A 1134 25.78 8.55 25.06
N LEU A 1135 26.64 9.02 24.17
CA LEU A 1135 26.82 8.57 22.79
C LEU A 1135 28.24 8.05 22.59
N SER A 1136 28.38 6.88 21.97
CA SER A 1136 29.66 6.40 21.44
C SER A 1136 29.46 5.61 20.15
N TYR A 1137 30.50 5.52 19.31
CA TYR A 1137 30.46 4.77 18.06
C TYR A 1137 31.58 3.75 17.99
N ALA A 1138 31.30 2.61 17.34
CA ALA A 1138 32.24 1.50 17.21
C ALA A 1138 32.96 1.43 15.85
N LYS A 1139 32.60 2.30 14.89
CA LYS A 1139 33.16 2.33 13.52
C LYS A 1139 33.30 3.78 13.03
N PRO A 1140 34.31 4.08 12.18
CA PRO A 1140 34.49 5.41 11.61
C PRO A 1140 33.44 5.67 10.54
N ASP A 1141 32.81 6.85 10.58
CA ASP A 1141 31.85 7.36 9.60
C ASP A 1141 31.39 8.77 9.98
N ASP A 1142 30.67 9.46 9.09
CA ASP A 1142 29.91 10.66 9.43
C ASP A 1142 28.48 10.29 9.84
N ARG A 1143 28.02 10.78 10.99
CA ARG A 1143 26.77 10.33 11.62
C ARG A 1143 25.98 11.47 12.23
N THR A 1144 24.66 11.46 12.06
CA THR A 1144 23.74 12.34 12.78
C THR A 1144 23.12 11.62 13.97
N VAL A 1145 22.73 12.40 14.97
CA VAL A 1145 21.91 11.94 16.10
C VAL A 1145 20.69 12.84 16.16
N THR A 1146 19.51 12.23 16.27
CA THR A 1146 18.26 12.94 16.44
C THR A 1146 17.80 12.81 17.88
N LEU A 1147 17.50 13.94 18.53
CA LEU A 1147 16.72 13.97 19.77
C LEU A 1147 15.26 14.21 19.41
N THR A 1148 14.37 13.44 20.06
CA THR A 1148 12.93 13.65 20.02
C THR A 1148 12.40 13.81 21.44
N LEU A 1149 11.66 14.88 21.72
CA LEU A 1149 10.82 14.99 22.92
C LEU A 1149 9.39 14.65 22.52
N ALA A 1150 8.77 13.69 23.21
CA ALA A 1150 7.41 13.24 22.91
C ALA A 1150 6.57 13.12 24.17
N ASN A 1151 5.30 13.50 24.06
CA ASN A 1151 4.24 13.16 25.00
C ASN A 1151 2.99 12.72 24.21
N THR A 1152 1.85 12.49 24.88
CA THR A 1152 0.63 12.03 24.21
C THR A 1152 -0.05 13.07 23.31
N LEU A 1153 0.36 14.35 23.38
CA LEU A 1153 -0.18 15.43 22.55
C LEU A 1153 0.62 15.63 21.26
N GLY A 1154 1.88 15.18 21.23
CA GLY A 1154 2.74 15.26 20.05
C GLY A 1154 4.23 15.14 20.37
N SER A 1155 5.07 15.53 19.41
CA SER A 1155 6.52 15.48 19.56
C SER A 1155 7.22 16.64 18.85
N ASP A 1156 8.44 16.94 19.29
CA ASP A 1156 9.38 17.84 18.61
C ASP A 1156 10.75 17.14 18.49
N SER A 1157 11.42 17.31 17.35
CA SER A 1157 12.68 16.64 17.04
C SER A 1157 13.72 17.63 16.51
N LYS A 1158 14.98 17.46 16.94
CA LYS A 1158 16.13 18.22 16.42
C LYS A 1158 17.32 17.31 16.21
N GLU A 1159 18.12 17.63 15.20
CA GLU A 1159 19.38 16.94 14.94
C GLU A 1159 20.55 17.65 15.62
N TYR A 1160 21.41 16.85 16.26
CA TYR A 1160 22.73 17.31 16.66
C TYR A 1160 23.60 17.55 15.41
N PRO A 1161 24.67 18.37 15.50
CA PRO A 1161 25.66 18.48 14.43
C PRO A 1161 26.18 17.10 14.01
N VAL A 1162 26.60 16.98 12.75
CA VAL A 1162 27.21 15.75 12.23
C VAL A 1162 28.43 15.38 13.10
N PHE A 1163 28.49 14.14 13.57
CA PHE A 1163 29.65 13.57 14.22
C PHE A 1163 30.53 12.89 13.18
N THR A 1164 31.77 13.32 13.03
CA THR A 1164 32.79 12.65 12.23
C THR A 1164 33.57 11.71 13.14
N ILE A 1165 33.25 10.41 13.06
CA ILE A 1165 33.90 9.37 13.87
C ILE A 1165 35.19 8.96 13.17
N TYR A 1166 36.34 9.04 13.84
CA TYR A 1166 37.63 8.62 13.30
C TYR A 1166 38.29 7.54 14.14
N ASP A 1167 39.05 6.65 13.47
CA ASP A 1167 39.91 5.67 14.12
C ASP A 1167 41.29 6.29 14.35
N PRO A 1168 41.76 6.46 15.59
CA PRO A 1168 43.07 7.04 15.89
C PRO A 1168 44.23 6.11 15.50
N VAL A 1169 43.95 4.83 15.20
CA VAL A 1169 44.94 3.80 14.84
C VAL A 1169 44.89 3.43 13.36
N GLY A 1170 43.83 3.84 12.65
CA GLY A 1170 43.68 3.68 11.20
C GLY A 1170 44.45 4.75 10.43
N ILE A 1171 45.11 4.38 9.33
CA ILE A 1171 45.72 5.34 8.40
C ILE A 1171 44.58 6.23 7.88
N GLU A 1172 44.46 7.45 8.41
CA GLU A 1172 43.46 8.42 7.99
C GLU A 1172 43.60 8.71 6.50
N ASP A 1173 42.48 8.65 5.78
CA ASP A 1173 42.30 9.35 4.51
C ASP A 1173 42.18 10.86 4.81
N THR A 1174 43.30 11.51 5.17
CA THR A 1174 43.36 12.93 5.54
C THR A 1174 43.42 13.82 4.31
N ASN A 1175 42.28 14.01 3.65
CA ASN A 1175 42.01 15.26 2.94
C ASN A 1175 41.50 16.29 3.96
N ALA A 1176 42.47 16.93 4.62
CA ALA A 1176 42.42 18.21 5.36
C ALA A 1176 43.09 18.08 6.73
N THR A 1177 44.42 18.21 6.77
CA THR A 1177 45.14 18.89 7.86
C THR A 1177 46.63 19.03 7.50
N GLY A 1178 47.13 20.26 7.52
CA GLY A 1178 48.47 20.60 8.01
C GLY A 1178 49.70 20.36 7.15
N GLU A 1179 50.06 19.13 6.80
CA GLU A 1179 51.50 18.81 6.74
C GLU A 1179 52.14 18.64 5.35
N LEU A 1180 51.37 18.42 4.27
CA LEU A 1180 51.93 18.30 2.92
C LEU A 1180 50.88 18.61 1.84
N ARG A 1181 51.16 19.53 0.92
CA ARG A 1181 50.26 19.90 -0.19
C ARG A 1181 50.85 19.49 -1.53
N THR A 1182 50.02 18.92 -2.41
CA THR A 1182 50.42 18.56 -3.77
C THR A 1182 49.43 19.08 -4.80
N TYR A 1183 49.92 19.67 -5.87
CA TYR A 1183 49.11 20.08 -7.03
C TYR A 1183 49.94 19.97 -8.31
N THR A 1184 49.26 19.88 -9.44
CA THR A 1184 49.89 19.83 -10.77
C THR A 1184 49.56 21.09 -11.54
N VAL A 1185 50.57 21.71 -12.14
CA VAL A 1185 50.41 22.77 -13.14
C VAL A 1185 51.11 22.29 -14.41
N GLU A 1186 50.36 22.13 -15.50
CA GLU A 1186 50.82 21.52 -16.75
C GLU A 1186 51.49 20.14 -16.51
N ASP A 1187 52.75 19.99 -16.91
CA ASP A 1187 53.53 18.76 -16.78
C ASP A 1187 54.28 18.63 -15.45
N ILE A 1188 54.06 19.52 -14.48
CA ILE A 1188 54.88 19.59 -13.26
C ILE A 1188 54.01 19.37 -12.01
N LEU A 1189 54.41 18.38 -11.21
CA LEU A 1189 53.96 18.17 -9.84
C LEU A 1189 54.75 19.07 -8.89
N PHE A 1190 54.02 19.84 -8.09
CA PHE A 1190 54.54 20.59 -6.96
C PHE A 1190 54.20 19.84 -5.68
N VAL A 1191 55.20 19.63 -4.83
CA VAL A 1191 55.04 19.08 -3.48
C VAL A 1191 55.56 20.11 -2.49
N GLU A 1192 54.68 20.69 -1.68
CA GLU A 1192 54.99 21.68 -0.65
C GLU A 1192 55.15 21.01 0.72
N PHE A 1193 56.22 21.38 1.43
CA PHE A 1193 56.59 20.80 2.71
C PHE A 1193 56.42 21.81 3.84
N ALA A 1194 55.77 21.40 4.93
CA ALA A 1194 55.52 22.26 6.09
C ALA A 1194 56.70 22.35 7.08
N GLU A 1195 57.72 21.51 6.93
CA GLU A 1195 58.83 21.38 7.87
C GLU A 1195 60.19 21.30 7.17
N ASP A 1196 61.26 21.66 7.88
CA ASP A 1196 62.63 21.46 7.44
C ASP A 1196 62.99 19.97 7.42
N GLY A 1197 63.72 19.50 6.40
CA GLY A 1197 64.23 18.13 6.36
C GLY A 1197 64.86 17.72 5.03
N ASN A 1198 65.47 16.53 5.01
CA ASN A 1198 65.93 15.91 3.77
C ASN A 1198 64.80 15.06 3.18
N TYR A 1199 64.22 15.52 2.08
CA TYR A 1199 63.09 14.87 1.45
C TYR A 1199 63.51 14.11 0.19
N GLN A 1200 62.99 12.91 0.02
CA GLN A 1200 62.98 12.15 -1.22
C GLN A 1200 61.54 11.94 -1.66
N VAL A 1201 61.20 12.40 -2.86
CA VAL A 1201 59.90 12.18 -3.48
C VAL A 1201 60.07 11.26 -4.68
N SER A 1202 59.36 10.14 -4.68
CA SER A 1202 59.33 9.13 -5.74
C SER A 1202 57.92 9.06 -6.32
N VAL A 1203 57.80 9.18 -7.63
CA VAL A 1203 56.53 9.14 -8.36
C VAL A 1203 56.45 7.83 -9.13
N TYR A 1204 55.38 7.08 -8.94
CA TYR A 1204 55.10 5.81 -9.61
C TYR A 1204 53.85 5.93 -10.50
N THR A 1205 53.82 5.21 -11.61
CA THR A 1205 52.59 5.00 -12.39
C THR A 1205 51.65 4.05 -11.65
N VAL A 1206 50.37 3.98 -12.03
CA VAL A 1206 49.40 3.00 -11.47
C VAL A 1206 49.79 1.53 -11.69
N SER A 1207 50.67 1.24 -12.65
CA SER A 1207 51.26 -0.10 -12.85
C SER A 1207 52.44 -0.39 -11.92
N GLY A 1208 52.79 0.52 -11.01
CA GLY A 1208 53.88 0.37 -10.04
C GLY A 1208 55.28 0.71 -10.58
N MET A 1209 55.39 1.27 -11.79
CA MET A 1209 56.68 1.65 -12.39
C MET A 1209 57.13 3.03 -11.91
N LEU A 1210 58.39 3.17 -11.47
CA LEU A 1210 58.95 4.44 -11.02
C LEU A 1210 59.11 5.41 -12.21
N ALA A 1211 58.32 6.48 -12.22
CA ALA A 1211 58.27 7.49 -13.27
C ALA A 1211 59.27 8.63 -13.04
N ALA A 1212 59.46 9.06 -11.80
CA ALA A 1212 60.41 10.11 -11.45
C ALA A 1212 60.82 10.00 -9.97
N GLN A 1213 62.02 10.45 -9.62
CA GLN A 1213 62.44 10.55 -8.23
C GLN A 1213 63.37 11.75 -8.05
N LYS A 1214 63.17 12.50 -6.96
CA LYS A 1214 64.02 13.63 -6.61
C LYS A 1214 64.30 13.64 -5.11
N THR A 1215 65.51 14.03 -4.72
CA THR A 1215 65.92 14.13 -3.31
C THR A 1215 66.57 15.48 -3.08
N GLU A 1216 66.13 16.21 -2.07
CA GLU A 1216 66.54 17.58 -1.80
C GLU A 1216 66.37 17.91 -0.31
N THR A 1217 67.29 18.69 0.26
CA THR A 1217 67.11 19.29 1.58
C THR A 1217 66.27 20.55 1.42
N LEU A 1218 65.12 20.61 2.08
CA LEU A 1218 64.17 21.71 1.96
C LEU A 1218 63.86 22.31 3.33
N TYR A 1219 63.63 23.63 3.35
CA TYR A 1219 63.12 24.35 4.51
C TYR A 1219 61.60 24.47 4.45
N ALA A 1220 60.95 24.67 5.59
CA ALA A 1220 59.52 24.83 5.73
C ALA A 1220 58.98 25.91 4.78
N GLY A 1221 57.93 25.56 4.02
CA GLY A 1221 57.31 26.42 3.01
C GLY A 1221 57.94 26.35 1.61
N GLN A 1222 59.03 25.60 1.42
CA GLN A 1222 59.60 25.34 0.10
C GLN A 1222 58.89 24.18 -0.62
N ASN A 1223 58.96 24.16 -1.96
CA ASN A 1223 58.40 23.08 -2.78
C ASN A 1223 59.45 22.33 -3.59
N MET A 1224 59.19 21.04 -3.79
CA MET A 1224 59.88 20.20 -4.76
C MET A 1224 59.05 20.13 -6.04
N ARG A 1225 59.71 20.38 -7.17
CA ARG A 1225 59.11 20.31 -8.50
C ARG A 1225 59.56 19.05 -9.23
N ILE A 1226 58.61 18.29 -9.74
CA ILE A 1226 58.85 17.01 -10.42
C ILE A 1226 58.05 16.99 -11.72
N THR A 1227 58.74 16.85 -12.86
CA THR A 1227 58.08 16.72 -14.15
C THR A 1227 57.44 15.34 -14.29
N LEU A 1228 56.14 15.32 -14.56
CA LEU A 1228 55.33 14.14 -14.80
C LEU A 1228 55.23 13.87 -16.31
N GLY A 1229 55.32 12.60 -16.70
CA GLY A 1229 55.26 12.13 -18.09
C GLY A 1229 53.87 12.22 -18.72
N THR A 1230 53.22 11.11 -19.05
CA THR A 1230 51.91 11.09 -19.73
C THR A 1230 50.75 11.49 -18.81
N ASN A 1231 49.61 11.92 -19.38
CA ASN A 1231 48.39 12.16 -18.58
C ASN A 1231 47.92 10.86 -17.92
N GLY A 1232 47.36 10.97 -16.73
CA GLY A 1232 46.94 9.81 -15.93
C GLY A 1232 47.23 9.96 -14.44
N ILE A 1233 46.97 8.88 -13.72
CA ILE A 1233 47.09 8.79 -12.26
C ILE A 1233 48.52 8.37 -11.88
N TYR A 1234 49.10 9.06 -10.90
CA TYR A 1234 50.39 8.76 -10.31
C TYR A 1234 50.27 8.54 -8.79
N LEU A 1235 51.16 7.72 -8.24
CA LEU A 1235 51.36 7.53 -6.81
C LEU A 1235 52.66 8.21 -6.40
N VAL A 1236 52.59 9.22 -5.55
CA VAL A 1236 53.70 10.05 -5.10
C VAL A 1236 54.06 9.65 -3.67
N LYS A 1237 55.19 8.98 -3.51
CA LYS A 1237 55.74 8.56 -2.23
C LYS A 1237 56.76 9.59 -1.74
N VAL A 1238 56.61 10.04 -0.50
CA VAL A 1238 57.46 11.05 0.14
C VAL A 1238 58.14 10.44 1.35
N ILE A 1239 59.47 10.54 1.39
CA ILE A 1239 60.34 10.06 2.45
C ILE A 1239 61.07 11.27 3.04
N LYS A 1240 61.06 11.43 4.37
CA LYS A 1240 61.82 12.45 5.10
C LYS A 1240 62.86 11.74 5.97
N ASP A 1241 64.12 12.12 5.84
CA ASP A 1241 65.25 11.58 6.64
C ASP A 1241 65.28 10.03 6.68
N GLY A 1242 64.99 9.40 5.54
CA GLY A 1242 65.01 7.94 5.38
C GLY A 1242 63.76 7.20 5.85
N LYS A 1243 62.72 7.90 6.35
CA LYS A 1243 61.42 7.30 6.71
C LYS A 1243 60.32 7.76 5.76
N GLU A 1244 59.49 6.83 5.29
CA GLU A 1244 58.29 7.17 4.52
C GLU A 1244 57.33 7.96 5.40
N VAL A 1245 56.94 9.14 4.92
CA VAL A 1245 56.02 10.04 5.64
C VAL A 1245 54.64 9.99 5.01
N ARG A 1246 54.53 9.87 3.68
CA ARG A 1246 53.23 9.86 2.99
C ARG A 1246 53.32 9.22 1.61
N THR A 1247 52.24 8.60 1.16
CA THR A 1247 52.02 8.25 -0.25
C THR A 1247 50.69 8.85 -0.71
N ILE A 1248 50.69 9.61 -1.80
CA ILE A 1248 49.56 10.41 -2.27
C ILE A 1248 49.22 10.08 -3.72
N LYS A 1249 47.94 9.97 -4.04
CA LYS A 1249 47.47 9.81 -5.42
C LYS A 1249 47.29 11.17 -6.08
N VAL A 1250 47.95 11.40 -7.22
CA VAL A 1250 47.85 12.66 -7.98
C VAL A 1250 47.38 12.36 -9.40
N LEU A 1251 46.41 13.13 -9.90
CA LEU A 1251 45.94 13.06 -11.28
C LEU A 1251 46.58 14.18 -12.10
N LYS A 1252 47.33 13.81 -13.15
CA LYS A 1252 47.70 14.73 -14.22
C LYS A 1252 46.59 14.73 -15.27
N LYS A 1253 45.85 15.85 -15.35
CA LYS A 1253 44.75 16.03 -16.31
C LYS A 1253 45.28 16.26 -17.72
#